data_AF-A0A7V6RNS3-F1
#
_entry.id   AF-A0A7V6RNS3-F1
#
_cell.length_a   1.000
_cell.length_b   1.000
_cell.length_c   1.000
_cell.angle_alpha   90.00
_cell.angle_beta   90.00
_cell.angle_gamma   90.00
#
_symmetry.space_group_name_H-M   'P 1'
#
loop_
_entity.id
_entity.type
_entity.pdbx_description
1 polymer ?
#
loop_
_entity_poly.entity_id
_entity_poly.type
_entity_poly.pdbx_seq_one_letter_code
_entity_poly.pdbx_strand_id
1 'polypeptide(L)'
;MSSNFSFLENKDQYKNFSGACMEAEQSISINPAVAALLSRRALELAVKWVYSSDSYLKVPYQDNLSSLIHDRTFKDIITPELFPLIKYVVKLGNIAAHTGSSISREEAVLSLHNLHQFVSWIDYCYSEEYTAAEFREELLPAGQEKHVSSKELETLNDELGLKDKKLKDLVDENEKLRNKLRVVREQNEKTRAFHVDTISEFSTRKKYIDIDLKDAGWFFAEDCLEEFKLTGMPYGSGTGFADYVLLGKNGKPLAVVEAKKTSKDPNEGKQQAKLYADCLEEMFEQRPIIFYTNGFETFLWDDSFYPPRRVSGFYSQDELQLLVDRRTSRIPLDHIHIDDTITDRYYQKEAIKAVCESFTNGDRKALLVMATGSGKTRTVASLVDILTRHEWVKNILFLADRTALVRQAKNAFNNNLPDLSLCNLLDGKDNPESRMVFSTYPTMMNMIDDTKSEDGKKLFTVGHFDLIIIDESHRSIYKKYQAIFDYFDSLLVGLTATPKDDIDKNTYAIFDLENNVPTYAYDLKDAVADGYLVPYNTVETELKFLEKGISYEELTEEEKEQYEETFADEEDLPDFISSEQLNTWLFNDDTIDKVLYTLMDKGIKVEGGDKLGKTIIFAKNHRHAVRIVERFDILFPHYKGEFARVIDNHINYAQDLIDKFSEKDKMPQIAVSVDMLDTGIDIPEVVNLVFFKKVKSKSKFWQMIGRGTRLCPDLFGTGIDKDHFLIFDFCGNFEFFRVNAQGKEVKHITSLTEKIFNIKVDLVKELQNIDYQEEQYISFRDELIKELVAEIKQLNRDNFQVKQHLRFVDRYSVIEAWNNLGIIDVSEIKEHISPLIIPDSEDEMAKRFDYLVFTIELAYLLGKPANRAKDNVVKTAYALSSLSTIPQVLDKKEIIQKVQTDDFWLEADLFEFEMVREALRDLIRFIEGDKRKIYYTNFADEILYIAENPGEYSTQNLQSYRKKVNTYLRENQDHISVYKLKNNVQLSKTDFASLEQILWNEIGTREEYEREFGNTPLTILVRQVVGLDHKAANDAFSEFINDENLDSKQIRFVKTIVDYLVINGHMLDKSVLQEDPFQSIGSITELFPMERAREIVSVIDSINKNAMEFVGA
;
A
#
# COMPACT_ATOMS: atom_id res chain seq x y z
N MET A 1 -27.14 31.96 -21.09
CA MET A 1 -25.86 31.51 -20.51
C MET A 1 -25.51 30.21 -21.21
N SER A 2 -24.34 30.09 -21.82
CA SER A 2 -23.91 28.86 -22.50
C SER A 2 -23.37 27.88 -21.47
N SER A 3 -24.24 26.99 -20.97
CA SER A 3 -23.87 25.85 -20.12
C SER A 3 -23.37 24.69 -20.97
N ASN A 4 -22.43 23.88 -20.45
CA ASN A 4 -22.00 22.62 -21.08
C ASN A 4 -23.16 21.64 -21.30
N PHE A 5 -24.25 21.75 -20.52
CA PHE A 5 -25.45 20.91 -20.62
C PHE A 5 -26.61 21.55 -21.39
N SER A 6 -26.39 22.70 -22.04
CA SER A 6 -27.43 23.45 -22.77
C SER A 6 -28.09 22.67 -23.92
N PHE A 7 -27.41 21.68 -24.49
CA PHE A 7 -27.98 20.80 -25.52
C PHE A 7 -29.16 19.94 -25.02
N LEU A 8 -29.34 19.82 -23.71
CA LEU A 8 -30.48 19.12 -23.10
C LEU A 8 -31.74 19.99 -22.96
N GLU A 9 -31.62 21.33 -22.97
CA GLU A 9 -32.76 22.25 -22.66
C GLU A 9 -33.92 22.10 -23.64
N ASN A 10 -33.62 21.87 -24.92
CA ASN A 10 -34.62 21.80 -25.99
C ASN A 10 -35.21 20.38 -26.18
N LYS A 11 -34.80 19.40 -25.37
CA LYS A 11 -35.22 18.00 -25.49
C LYS A 11 -36.15 17.61 -24.35
N ASP A 12 -37.47 17.70 -24.59
CA ASP A 12 -38.53 17.43 -23.60
C ASP A 12 -38.38 16.05 -22.92
N GLN A 13 -37.77 15.07 -23.60
CA GLN A 13 -37.54 13.72 -23.08
C GLN A 13 -36.49 13.63 -21.95
N TYR A 14 -35.64 14.64 -21.76
CA TYR A 14 -34.56 14.65 -20.74
C TYR A 14 -34.84 15.56 -19.53
N LYS A 15 -36.06 16.12 -19.43
CA LYS A 15 -36.46 17.05 -18.34
C LYS A 15 -36.24 16.52 -16.92
N ASN A 16 -36.20 15.20 -16.75
CA ASN A 16 -36.04 14.56 -15.43
C ASN A 16 -34.63 14.71 -14.84
N PHE A 17 -33.60 14.94 -15.66
CA PHE A 17 -32.21 15.08 -15.19
C PHE A 17 -31.50 16.33 -15.71
N SER A 18 -32.00 16.98 -16.77
CA SER A 18 -31.36 18.16 -17.37
C SER A 18 -31.17 19.32 -16.37
N GLY A 19 -32.19 19.60 -15.54
CA GLY A 19 -32.09 20.63 -14.51
C GLY A 19 -31.01 20.35 -13.46
N ALA A 20 -30.83 19.07 -13.07
CA ALA A 20 -29.81 18.67 -12.11
C ALA A 20 -28.39 18.80 -12.68
N CYS A 21 -28.19 18.53 -13.97
CA CYS A 21 -26.89 18.72 -14.64
C CYS A 21 -26.48 20.21 -14.67
N MET A 22 -27.43 21.11 -14.95
CA MET A 22 -27.17 22.56 -14.96
C MET A 22 -26.94 23.11 -13.56
N GLU A 23 -27.68 22.61 -12.55
CA GLU A 23 -27.49 22.98 -11.15
C GLU A 23 -26.11 22.55 -10.64
N ALA A 24 -25.66 21.33 -11.00
CA ALA A 24 -24.32 20.84 -10.69
C ALA A 24 -23.24 21.75 -11.30
N GLU A 25 -23.38 22.16 -12.56
CA GLU A 25 -22.44 23.06 -13.22
C GLU A 25 -22.40 24.46 -12.58
N GLN A 26 -23.55 25.04 -12.22
CA GLN A 26 -23.61 26.36 -11.60
C GLN A 26 -23.01 26.38 -10.19
N SER A 27 -23.21 25.30 -9.43
CA SER A 27 -22.75 25.19 -8.04
C SER A 27 -21.23 25.16 -7.86
N ILE A 28 -20.47 24.93 -8.93
CA ILE A 28 -18.99 24.94 -8.89
C ILE A 28 -18.44 26.31 -8.48
N SER A 29 -19.17 27.39 -8.77
CA SER A 29 -18.81 28.76 -8.39
C SER A 29 -19.02 29.06 -6.90
N ILE A 30 -19.76 28.21 -6.20
CA ILE A 30 -20.13 28.38 -4.78
C ILE A 30 -19.24 27.47 -3.92
N ASN A 31 -19.21 26.17 -4.24
CA ASN A 31 -18.43 25.18 -3.50
C ASN A 31 -18.19 23.90 -4.34
N PRO A 32 -16.93 23.45 -4.53
CA PRO A 32 -16.60 22.22 -5.26
C PRO A 32 -17.23 20.93 -4.71
N ALA A 33 -17.39 20.81 -3.39
CA ALA A 33 -18.02 19.65 -2.77
C ALA A 33 -19.53 19.58 -3.06
N VAL A 34 -20.20 20.74 -3.13
CA VAL A 34 -21.61 20.82 -3.55
C VAL A 34 -21.74 20.41 -5.02
N ALA A 35 -20.82 20.86 -5.88
CA ALA A 35 -20.79 20.46 -7.29
C ALA A 35 -20.54 18.97 -7.49
N ALA A 36 -19.65 18.34 -6.72
CA ALA A 36 -19.43 16.90 -6.75
C ALA A 36 -20.67 16.10 -6.29
N LEU A 37 -21.34 16.57 -5.23
CA LEU A 37 -22.56 15.95 -4.72
C LEU A 37 -23.71 16.05 -5.72
N LEU A 38 -23.92 17.22 -6.31
CA LEU A 38 -24.93 17.43 -7.35
C LEU A 38 -24.59 16.70 -8.66
N SER A 39 -23.31 16.54 -8.99
CA SER A 39 -22.88 15.73 -10.15
C SER A 39 -23.25 14.26 -9.99
N ARG A 40 -23.04 13.69 -8.80
CA ARG A 40 -23.49 12.33 -8.46
C ARG A 40 -25.01 12.20 -8.55
N ARG A 41 -25.74 13.19 -8.07
CA ARG A 41 -27.21 13.20 -8.16
C ARG A 41 -27.71 13.28 -9.60
N ALA A 42 -27.11 14.14 -10.41
CA ALA A 42 -27.43 14.26 -11.83
C ALA A 42 -27.15 12.94 -12.58
N LEU A 43 -26.02 12.28 -12.25
CA LEU A 43 -25.71 10.94 -12.75
C LEU A 43 -26.78 9.92 -12.34
N GLU A 44 -27.24 9.95 -11.08
CA GLU A 44 -28.28 9.03 -10.60
C GLU A 44 -29.59 9.17 -11.36
N LEU A 45 -30.05 10.40 -11.56
CA LEU A 45 -31.27 10.69 -12.33
C LEU A 45 -31.11 10.29 -13.80
N ALA A 46 -29.94 10.51 -14.39
CA ALA A 46 -29.63 10.09 -15.74
C ALA A 46 -29.64 8.55 -15.88
N VAL A 47 -29.02 7.82 -14.95
CA VAL A 47 -29.03 6.35 -14.93
C VAL A 47 -30.46 5.81 -14.76
N LYS A 48 -31.23 6.34 -13.79
CA LYS A 48 -32.65 5.99 -13.59
C LYS A 48 -33.46 6.24 -14.86
N TRP A 49 -33.18 7.33 -15.57
CA TRP A 49 -33.82 7.63 -16.86
C TRP A 49 -33.52 6.55 -17.90
N VAL A 50 -32.25 6.11 -18.05
CA VAL A 50 -31.90 5.04 -19.01
C VAL A 50 -32.66 3.74 -18.69
N TYR A 51 -32.75 3.35 -17.41
CA TYR A 51 -33.54 2.20 -16.97
C TYR A 51 -35.04 2.35 -17.28
N SER A 52 -35.60 3.55 -17.12
CA SER A 52 -36.98 3.85 -17.47
C SER A 52 -37.26 3.93 -18.98
N SER A 53 -36.21 4.05 -19.79
CA SER A 53 -36.29 4.33 -21.23
C SER A 53 -35.81 3.18 -22.12
N ASP A 54 -35.07 2.20 -21.59
CA ASP A 54 -34.59 1.05 -22.36
C ASP A 54 -35.15 -0.27 -21.81
N SER A 55 -35.81 -1.04 -22.67
CA SER A 55 -36.42 -2.35 -22.36
C SER A 55 -35.42 -3.50 -22.20
N TYR A 56 -34.16 -3.35 -22.65
CA TYR A 56 -33.08 -4.31 -22.42
C TYR A 56 -32.65 -4.34 -20.95
N LEU A 57 -32.76 -3.20 -20.27
CA LEU A 57 -32.37 -3.06 -18.88
C LEU A 57 -33.38 -3.68 -17.93
N LYS A 58 -32.90 -4.50 -17.00
CA LYS A 58 -33.70 -5.10 -15.93
C LYS A 58 -33.36 -4.43 -14.62
N VAL A 59 -34.36 -3.81 -13.98
CA VAL A 59 -34.17 -3.17 -12.67
C VAL A 59 -33.76 -4.24 -11.65
N PRO A 60 -32.58 -4.12 -11.01
CA PRO A 60 -32.13 -5.05 -9.98
C PRO A 60 -32.98 -4.93 -8.70
N TYR A 61 -32.82 -5.88 -7.77
CA TYR A 61 -33.59 -5.94 -6.51
C TYR A 61 -33.47 -4.66 -5.66
N GLN A 62 -32.32 -3.99 -5.72
CA GLN A 62 -32.09 -2.68 -5.11
C GLN A 62 -31.97 -1.61 -6.22
N ASP A 63 -32.68 -0.50 -6.10
CA ASP A 63 -32.72 0.60 -7.09
C ASP A 63 -31.76 1.76 -6.75
N ASN A 64 -30.78 1.52 -5.86
CA ASN A 64 -29.73 2.49 -5.58
C ASN A 64 -28.71 2.58 -6.73
N LEU A 65 -28.07 3.75 -6.87
CA LEU A 65 -27.14 4.03 -7.97
C LEU A 65 -26.04 2.98 -8.14
N SER A 66 -25.47 2.49 -7.04
CA SER A 66 -24.41 1.47 -7.07
C SER A 66 -24.91 0.16 -7.68
N SER A 67 -26.08 -0.32 -7.28
CA SER A 67 -26.68 -1.52 -7.84
C SER A 67 -27.04 -1.36 -9.32
N LEU A 68 -27.54 -0.19 -9.71
CA LEU A 68 -27.91 0.11 -11.10
C LEU A 68 -26.71 0.15 -12.05
N ILE A 69 -25.59 0.76 -11.67
CA ILE A 69 -24.40 0.81 -12.55
C ILE A 69 -23.63 -0.52 -12.58
N HIS A 70 -23.76 -1.34 -11.54
CA HIS A 70 -23.07 -2.63 -11.46
C HIS A 70 -23.84 -3.80 -12.08
N ASP A 71 -25.12 -3.60 -12.41
CA ASP A 71 -25.94 -4.58 -13.11
C ASP A 71 -25.35 -4.96 -14.48
N ARG A 72 -25.49 -6.24 -14.82
CA ARG A 72 -24.94 -6.80 -16.06
C ARG A 72 -25.58 -6.16 -17.30
N THR A 73 -26.90 -5.95 -17.29
CA THR A 73 -27.61 -5.39 -18.46
C THR A 73 -27.22 -3.94 -18.71
N PHE A 74 -26.87 -3.18 -17.67
CA PHE A 74 -26.36 -1.82 -17.80
C PHE A 74 -24.94 -1.78 -18.38
N LYS A 75 -24.05 -2.67 -17.92
CA LYS A 75 -22.69 -2.79 -18.44
C LYS A 75 -22.64 -3.24 -19.90
N ASP A 76 -23.60 -4.05 -20.32
CA ASP A 76 -23.68 -4.54 -21.69
C ASP A 76 -24.00 -3.42 -22.70
N ILE A 77 -24.63 -2.32 -22.28
CA ILE A 77 -25.10 -1.26 -23.18
C ILE A 77 -24.20 -0.02 -23.19
N ILE A 78 -23.47 0.25 -22.11
CA ILE A 78 -22.51 1.35 -22.03
C ILE A 78 -21.21 0.95 -22.71
N THR A 79 -20.45 1.92 -23.25
CA THR A 79 -19.12 1.61 -23.76
C THR A 79 -18.15 1.34 -22.59
N PRO A 80 -17.17 0.42 -22.74
CA PRO A 80 -16.23 0.09 -21.68
C PRO A 80 -15.46 1.31 -21.14
N GLU A 81 -15.22 2.33 -21.97
CA GLU A 81 -14.51 3.55 -21.58
C GLU A 81 -15.34 4.47 -20.65
N LEU A 82 -16.67 4.40 -20.69
CA LEU A 82 -17.55 5.23 -19.85
C LEU A 82 -17.66 4.70 -18.41
N PHE A 83 -17.46 3.41 -18.20
CA PHE A 83 -17.67 2.79 -16.88
C PHE A 83 -16.71 3.30 -15.79
N PRO A 84 -15.40 3.49 -16.05
CA PRO A 84 -14.50 4.16 -15.11
C PRO A 84 -14.91 5.60 -14.78
N LEU A 85 -15.43 6.35 -15.77
CA LEU A 85 -15.84 7.74 -15.60
C LEU A 85 -17.06 7.84 -14.66
N ILE A 86 -18.05 6.97 -14.85
CA ILE A 86 -19.23 6.85 -13.97
C ILE A 86 -18.81 6.52 -12.54
N LYS A 87 -17.87 5.56 -12.36
CA LYS A 87 -17.34 5.20 -11.04
C LYS A 87 -16.65 6.37 -10.34
N TYR A 88 -15.92 7.19 -11.09
CA TYR A 88 -15.26 8.38 -10.55
C TYR A 88 -16.28 9.38 -9.96
N VAL A 89 -17.35 9.69 -10.70
CA VAL A 89 -18.41 10.61 -10.24
C VAL A 89 -19.10 10.08 -8.97
N VAL A 90 -19.37 8.77 -8.90
CA VAL A 90 -19.95 8.13 -7.70
C VAL A 90 -18.98 8.20 -6.51
N LYS A 91 -17.69 7.89 -6.73
CA LYS A 91 -16.68 7.90 -5.68
C LYS A 91 -16.50 9.30 -5.09
N LEU A 92 -16.34 10.32 -5.93
CA LEU A 92 -16.15 11.69 -5.48
C LEU A 92 -17.40 12.26 -4.78
N GLY A 93 -18.60 11.98 -5.31
CA GLY A 93 -19.85 12.37 -4.66
C GLY A 93 -20.11 11.68 -3.31
N ASN A 94 -19.61 10.45 -3.10
CA ASN A 94 -19.66 9.78 -1.79
C ASN A 94 -18.69 10.44 -0.79
N ILE A 95 -17.50 10.82 -1.26
CA ILE A 95 -16.50 11.54 -0.45
C ILE A 95 -17.05 12.91 -0.01
N ALA A 96 -17.73 13.61 -0.91
CA ALA A 96 -18.40 14.88 -0.63
C ALA A 96 -19.47 14.75 0.47
N ALA A 97 -20.21 13.64 0.47
CA ALA A 97 -21.34 13.43 1.36
C ALA A 97 -20.96 12.93 2.76
N HIS A 98 -19.91 12.10 2.91
CA HIS A 98 -19.72 11.32 4.14
C HIS A 98 -18.38 11.51 4.86
N THR A 99 -17.33 12.03 4.21
CA THR A 99 -15.97 12.03 4.80
C THR A 99 -15.48 13.37 5.33
N GLY A 100 -16.19 14.48 5.11
CA GLY A 100 -15.74 15.82 5.55
C GLY A 100 -14.42 16.30 4.92
N SER A 101 -13.90 15.57 3.93
CA SER A 101 -12.67 15.86 3.18
C SER A 101 -12.87 17.08 2.28
N SER A 102 -11.86 17.95 2.20
CA SER A 102 -11.87 19.08 1.26
C SER A 102 -11.73 18.58 -0.18
N ILE A 103 -12.76 18.78 -1.01
CA ILE A 103 -12.75 18.49 -2.44
C ILE A 103 -12.17 19.70 -3.18
N SER A 104 -11.18 19.49 -4.03
CA SER A 104 -10.61 20.56 -4.84
C SER A 104 -11.56 20.93 -5.99
N ARG A 105 -11.48 22.18 -6.46
CA ARG A 105 -12.19 22.62 -7.68
C ARG A 105 -11.88 21.70 -8.86
N GLU A 106 -10.64 21.22 -8.95
CA GLU A 106 -10.16 20.34 -10.02
C GLU A 106 -10.85 18.98 -10.00
N GLU A 107 -10.96 18.37 -8.83
CA GLU A 107 -11.69 17.09 -8.68
C GLU A 107 -13.16 17.25 -9.08
N ALA A 108 -13.78 18.38 -8.75
CA ALA A 108 -15.16 18.70 -9.12
C ALA A 108 -15.35 18.97 -10.63
N VAL A 109 -14.41 19.67 -11.28
CA VAL A 109 -14.41 19.86 -12.75
C VAL A 109 -14.32 18.50 -13.47
N LEU A 110 -13.43 17.62 -13.02
CA LEU A 110 -13.30 16.27 -13.57
C LEU A 110 -14.60 15.45 -13.39
N SER A 111 -15.27 15.59 -12.24
CA SER A 111 -16.57 14.97 -12.02
C SER A 111 -17.65 15.51 -12.97
N LEU A 112 -17.66 16.81 -13.27
CA LEU A 112 -18.58 17.41 -14.24
C LEU A 112 -18.27 16.99 -15.69
N HIS A 113 -16.99 16.90 -16.06
CA HIS A 113 -16.56 16.38 -17.36
C HIS A 113 -17.03 14.94 -17.55
N ASN A 114 -16.80 14.07 -16.56
CA ASN A 114 -17.21 12.67 -16.61
C ASN A 114 -18.73 12.50 -16.67
N LEU A 115 -19.48 13.33 -15.94
CA LEU A 115 -20.94 13.41 -16.06
C LEU A 115 -21.37 13.83 -17.47
N HIS A 116 -20.71 14.84 -18.04
CA HIS A 116 -21.00 15.32 -19.39
C HIS A 116 -20.77 14.23 -20.44
N GLN A 117 -19.67 13.46 -20.37
CA GLN A 117 -19.42 12.34 -21.28
C GLN A 117 -20.54 11.29 -21.25
N PHE A 118 -21.03 10.93 -20.06
CA PHE A 118 -22.13 9.99 -19.92
C PHE A 118 -23.46 10.54 -20.47
N VAL A 119 -23.75 11.81 -20.22
CA VAL A 119 -24.95 12.48 -20.74
C VAL A 119 -24.91 12.66 -22.25
N SER A 120 -23.73 12.96 -22.82
CA SER A 120 -23.51 13.01 -24.26
C SER A 120 -23.70 11.64 -24.90
N TRP A 121 -23.31 10.56 -24.22
CA TRP A 121 -23.62 9.19 -24.65
C TRP A 121 -25.13 8.88 -24.64
N ILE A 122 -25.87 9.35 -23.62
CA ILE A 122 -27.34 9.23 -23.60
C ILE A 122 -27.93 9.96 -24.81
N ASP A 123 -27.46 11.17 -25.10
CA ASP A 123 -27.93 11.93 -26.26
C ASP A 123 -27.59 11.22 -27.57
N TYR A 124 -26.37 10.71 -27.71
CA TYR A 124 -25.92 9.93 -28.86
C TYR A 124 -26.84 8.71 -29.12
N CYS A 125 -27.16 7.97 -28.06
CA CYS A 125 -27.94 6.74 -28.13
C CYS A 125 -29.44 6.97 -28.41
N TYR A 126 -30.06 7.89 -27.68
CA TYR A 126 -31.53 7.95 -27.58
C TYR A 126 -32.17 9.18 -28.23
N SER A 127 -31.39 10.09 -28.82
CA SER A 127 -31.92 11.27 -29.53
C SER A 127 -32.18 11.04 -31.02
N GLU A 128 -33.18 11.73 -31.56
CA GLU A 128 -33.42 11.80 -33.01
C GLU A 128 -32.28 12.55 -33.74
N GLU A 129 -31.72 13.59 -33.13
CA GLU A 129 -30.55 14.34 -33.61
C GLU A 129 -29.52 14.49 -32.49
N TYR A 130 -28.28 14.06 -32.75
CA TYR A 130 -27.16 14.20 -31.83
C TYR A 130 -26.66 15.64 -31.82
N THR A 131 -26.71 16.31 -30.67
CA THR A 131 -26.39 17.74 -30.55
C THR A 131 -25.41 18.05 -29.42
N ALA A 132 -24.87 17.03 -28.75
CA ALA A 132 -23.89 17.23 -27.69
C ALA A 132 -22.57 17.78 -28.26
N ALA A 133 -22.09 18.88 -27.69
CA ALA A 133 -20.81 19.49 -28.02
C ALA A 133 -19.70 18.92 -27.13
N GLU A 134 -18.44 19.23 -27.41
CA GLU A 134 -17.33 18.91 -26.49
C GLU A 134 -17.43 19.73 -25.20
N PHE A 135 -17.00 19.13 -24.09
CA PHE A 135 -16.95 19.80 -22.80
C PHE A 135 -15.91 20.91 -22.82
N ARG A 136 -16.30 22.13 -22.43
CA ARG A 136 -15.43 23.31 -22.39
C ARG A 136 -15.36 23.84 -20.97
N GLU A 137 -14.18 23.75 -20.38
CA GLU A 137 -13.91 24.25 -19.02
C GLU A 137 -14.05 25.77 -18.91
N GLU A 138 -13.82 26.51 -20.00
CA GLU A 138 -13.95 27.97 -20.11
C GLU A 138 -15.38 28.49 -19.80
N LEU A 139 -16.39 27.62 -19.88
CA LEU A 139 -17.80 27.97 -19.64
C LEU A 139 -18.19 27.89 -18.16
N LEU A 140 -17.32 27.36 -17.30
CA LEU A 140 -17.61 27.16 -15.88
C LEU A 140 -17.52 28.49 -15.10
N PRO A 141 -18.52 28.82 -14.26
CA PRO A 141 -18.54 30.08 -13.52
C PRO A 141 -17.43 30.13 -12.44
N ALA A 142 -16.73 31.27 -12.36
CA ALA A 142 -15.77 31.56 -11.29
C ALA A 142 -16.45 32.33 -10.15
N GLY A 143 -16.22 31.92 -8.90
CA GLY A 143 -16.81 32.57 -7.72
C GLY A 143 -15.99 32.36 -6.44
N GLN A 144 -16.30 33.12 -5.39
CA GLN A 144 -15.62 33.02 -4.09
C GLN A 144 -16.13 31.81 -3.30
N GLU A 145 -15.22 30.93 -2.91
CA GLU A 145 -15.51 29.71 -2.14
C GLU A 145 -16.14 30.04 -0.78
N LYS A 146 -17.34 29.51 -0.53
CA LYS A 146 -17.94 29.49 0.81
C LYS A 146 -17.77 28.13 1.45
N HIS A 147 -17.27 28.12 2.68
CA HIS A 147 -17.17 26.89 3.47
C HIS A 147 -18.57 26.41 3.87
N VAL A 148 -18.94 25.20 3.44
CA VAL A 148 -20.20 24.53 3.81
C VAL A 148 -19.85 23.35 4.71
N SER A 149 -20.55 23.17 5.82
CA SER A 149 -20.25 22.11 6.78
C SER A 149 -20.72 20.73 6.29
N SER A 150 -20.06 19.65 6.75
CA SER A 150 -20.45 18.27 6.40
C SER A 150 -21.90 17.96 6.76
N LYS A 151 -22.40 18.54 7.86
CA LYS A 151 -23.77 18.37 8.33
C LYS A 151 -24.80 19.06 7.42
N GLU A 152 -24.44 20.21 6.82
CA GLU A 152 -25.29 20.89 5.82
C GLU A 152 -25.32 20.11 4.50
N LEU A 153 -24.20 19.50 4.10
CA LEU A 153 -24.13 18.63 2.91
C LEU A 153 -24.95 17.36 3.07
N GLU A 154 -24.92 16.75 4.26
CA GLU A 154 -25.72 15.56 4.60
C GLU A 154 -27.22 15.90 4.64
N THR A 155 -27.58 17.04 5.25
CA THR A 155 -28.98 17.52 5.27
C THR A 155 -29.48 17.82 3.85
N LEU A 156 -28.65 18.45 3.01
CA LEU A 156 -28.98 18.68 1.61
C LEU A 156 -29.17 17.36 0.85
N ASN A 157 -28.30 16.37 1.05
CA ASN A 157 -28.43 15.05 0.43
C ASN A 157 -29.75 14.35 0.81
N ASP A 158 -30.13 14.41 2.08
CA ASP A 158 -31.36 13.81 2.60
C ASP A 158 -32.63 14.51 2.06
N GLU A 159 -32.64 15.85 2.03
CA GLU A 159 -33.74 16.64 1.44
C GLU A 159 -33.95 16.36 -0.06
N LEU A 160 -32.85 16.12 -0.78
CA LEU A 160 -32.88 15.81 -2.19
C LEU A 160 -33.37 14.37 -2.48
N GLY A 161 -33.10 13.42 -1.58
CA GLY A 161 -33.60 12.04 -1.68
C GLY A 161 -35.10 11.88 -1.43
N LEU A 162 -35.73 12.78 -0.65
CA LEU A 162 -37.17 12.74 -0.36
C LEU A 162 -38.07 13.14 -1.55
N LYS A 163 -37.51 13.71 -2.63
CA LYS A 163 -38.25 14.18 -3.81
C LYS A 163 -38.32 13.17 -4.97
N ASP A 164 -37.70 11.99 -4.83
CA ASP A 164 -37.60 11.01 -5.91
C ASP A 164 -38.88 10.16 -6.06
N LYS A 165 -39.39 10.06 -7.30
CA LYS A 165 -40.36 9.02 -7.67
C LYS A 165 -39.64 7.67 -7.70
N LYS A 166 -40.28 6.61 -7.19
CA LYS A 166 -39.71 5.25 -7.24
C LYS A 166 -39.48 4.81 -8.68
N LEU A 167 -38.29 4.26 -8.97
CA LEU A 167 -37.90 3.82 -10.31
C LEU A 167 -38.89 2.83 -10.92
N LYS A 168 -39.50 1.99 -10.08
CA LYS A 168 -40.51 1.00 -10.47
C LYS A 168 -41.76 1.67 -11.07
N ASP A 169 -42.23 2.77 -10.48
CA ASP A 169 -43.41 3.50 -10.96
C ASP A 169 -43.12 4.16 -12.33
N LEU A 170 -41.89 4.66 -12.54
CA LEU A 170 -41.45 5.25 -13.82
C LEU A 170 -41.31 4.22 -14.94
N VAL A 171 -40.89 2.99 -14.60
CA VAL A 171 -40.75 1.87 -15.54
C VAL A 171 -42.12 1.36 -15.99
N ASP A 172 -43.07 1.26 -15.06
CA ASP A 172 -44.44 0.82 -15.33
C ASP A 172 -45.22 1.85 -16.18
N GLU A 173 -44.98 3.15 -15.98
CA GLU A 173 -45.61 4.24 -16.76
C GLU A 173 -45.10 4.31 -18.22
N ASN A 174 -43.86 3.88 -18.49
CA ASN A 174 -43.17 4.05 -19.78
C ASN A 174 -43.00 2.77 -20.62
N GLU A 175 -43.66 1.66 -20.28
CA GLU A 175 -43.44 0.35 -20.91
C GLU A 175 -43.53 0.36 -22.46
N LYS A 176 -44.46 1.13 -23.03
CA LYS A 176 -44.62 1.28 -24.50
C LYS A 176 -43.51 2.14 -25.14
N LEU A 177 -42.97 3.12 -24.43
CA LEU A 177 -41.89 3.99 -24.88
C LEU A 177 -40.54 3.27 -24.83
N ARG A 178 -40.34 2.37 -23.86
CA ARG A 178 -39.10 1.58 -23.68
C ARG A 178 -38.72 0.70 -24.87
N ASN A 179 -39.72 0.12 -25.54
CA ASN A 179 -39.49 -0.67 -26.75
C ASN A 179 -39.13 0.21 -27.95
N LYS A 180 -39.73 1.41 -28.05
CA LYS A 180 -39.46 2.36 -29.15
C LYS A 180 -38.05 2.93 -29.06
N LEU A 181 -37.63 3.38 -27.87
CA LEU A 181 -36.32 4.00 -27.66
C LEU A 181 -35.16 3.00 -27.78
N ARG A 182 -35.36 1.73 -27.40
CA ARG A 182 -34.39 0.66 -27.65
C ARG A 182 -34.12 0.48 -29.16
N VAL A 183 -35.16 0.45 -29.99
CA VAL A 183 -35.01 0.34 -31.45
C VAL A 183 -34.25 1.54 -32.02
N VAL A 184 -34.51 2.75 -31.50
CA VAL A 184 -33.76 3.96 -31.86
C VAL A 184 -32.28 3.83 -31.52
N ARG A 185 -31.94 3.32 -30.32
CA ARG A 185 -30.55 3.06 -29.93
C ARG A 185 -29.86 2.05 -30.86
N GLU A 186 -30.47 0.89 -31.07
CA GLU A 186 -29.92 -0.16 -31.95
C GLU A 186 -29.72 0.32 -33.40
N GLN A 187 -30.50 1.31 -33.85
CA GLN A 187 -30.35 1.95 -35.16
C GLN A 187 -29.26 3.05 -35.16
N ASN A 188 -29.19 3.87 -34.11
CA ASN A 188 -28.21 4.93 -33.94
C ASN A 188 -26.78 4.39 -33.75
N GLU A 189 -26.60 3.33 -32.95
CA GLU A 189 -25.32 2.61 -32.79
C GLU A 189 -24.79 2.05 -34.11
N LYS A 190 -25.69 1.68 -35.05
CA LYS A 190 -25.30 1.18 -36.38
C LYS A 190 -25.00 2.28 -37.39
N THR A 191 -25.54 3.49 -37.20
CA THR A 191 -25.52 4.58 -38.20
C THR A 191 -24.63 5.76 -37.82
N ARG A 192 -24.28 5.92 -36.53
CA ARG A 192 -23.46 7.02 -36.01
C ARG A 192 -22.14 6.46 -35.47
N ALA A 193 -21.00 7.07 -35.83
CA ALA A 193 -19.70 6.71 -35.25
C ALA A 193 -19.38 7.65 -34.09
N PHE A 194 -19.26 7.10 -32.88
CA PHE A 194 -18.70 7.82 -31.72
C PHE A 194 -17.18 7.68 -31.80
N HIS A 195 -16.45 8.81 -31.82
CA HIS A 195 -14.99 8.81 -31.98
C HIS A 195 -14.30 9.38 -30.76
N VAL A 196 -13.35 8.59 -30.25
CA VAL A 196 -12.23 9.02 -29.43
C VAL A 196 -11.00 8.81 -30.33
N ASP A 197 -10.12 9.81 -30.44
CA ASP A 197 -9.05 9.88 -31.44
C ASP A 197 -8.16 8.63 -31.55
N THR A 198 -7.76 8.24 -32.77
CA THR A 198 -6.90 7.05 -32.98
C THR A 198 -5.92 7.10 -34.18
N ILE A 199 -4.78 6.41 -34.00
CA ILE A 199 -3.78 6.02 -35.01
C ILE A 199 -4.12 4.60 -35.56
N SER A 200 -3.65 4.24 -36.76
CA SER A 200 -3.99 2.98 -37.45
C SER A 200 -3.23 1.72 -36.99
N GLU A 201 -3.89 0.56 -37.08
CA GLU A 201 -3.45 -0.81 -36.66
C GLU A 201 -2.13 -1.26 -37.27
N PHE A 202 -1.96 -1.02 -38.57
CA PHE A 202 -0.77 -1.42 -39.31
C PHE A 202 0.47 -0.66 -38.82
N SER A 203 0.29 0.58 -38.36
CA SER A 203 1.37 1.39 -37.80
C SER A 203 1.73 0.94 -36.38
N THR A 204 0.74 0.46 -35.59
CA THR A 204 0.94 -0.12 -34.25
C THR A 204 1.82 -1.37 -34.28
N ARG A 205 1.53 -2.31 -35.20
CA ARG A 205 2.30 -3.56 -35.35
C ARG A 205 3.78 -3.30 -35.61
N LYS A 206 4.08 -2.50 -36.64
CA LYS A 206 5.46 -2.21 -37.06
C LYS A 206 6.27 -1.33 -36.10
N LYS A 207 5.62 -0.48 -35.30
CA LYS A 207 6.31 0.48 -34.42
C LYS A 207 6.57 -0.03 -33.02
N TYR A 208 5.70 -0.90 -32.49
CA TYR A 208 5.78 -1.32 -31.08
C TYR A 208 5.97 -2.83 -30.96
N ILE A 209 5.03 -3.61 -31.51
CA ILE A 209 5.01 -5.08 -31.34
C ILE A 209 6.24 -5.75 -32.01
N ASP A 210 6.60 -5.33 -33.23
CA ASP A 210 7.77 -5.90 -33.93
C ASP A 210 9.09 -5.59 -33.21
N ILE A 211 9.17 -4.46 -32.49
CA ILE A 211 10.35 -4.08 -31.71
C ILE A 211 10.43 -4.95 -30.46
N ASP A 212 9.32 -5.09 -29.73
CA ASP A 212 9.29 -5.91 -28.52
C ASP A 212 9.59 -7.39 -28.79
N LEU A 213 9.16 -7.93 -29.92
CA LEU A 213 9.52 -9.29 -30.35
C LEU A 213 11.02 -9.41 -30.67
N LYS A 214 11.63 -8.42 -31.33
CA LYS A 214 13.08 -8.40 -31.59
C LYS A 214 13.90 -8.27 -30.32
N ASP A 215 13.46 -7.40 -29.40
CA ASP A 215 14.10 -7.21 -28.10
C ASP A 215 14.06 -8.49 -27.25
N ALA A 216 12.98 -9.28 -27.37
CA ALA A 216 12.88 -10.62 -26.79
C ALA A 216 13.72 -11.68 -27.54
N GLY A 217 14.40 -11.30 -28.61
CA GLY A 217 15.37 -12.13 -29.33
C GLY A 217 14.82 -12.93 -30.51
N TRP A 218 13.61 -12.63 -31.00
CA TRP A 218 12.96 -13.29 -32.13
C TRP A 218 13.39 -12.73 -33.49
N PHE A 219 13.53 -13.61 -34.48
CA PHE A 219 13.93 -13.32 -35.86
C PHE A 219 12.78 -13.59 -36.83
N PHE A 220 12.32 -12.52 -37.48
CA PHE A 220 11.26 -12.57 -38.48
C PHE A 220 11.62 -13.45 -39.67
N ALA A 221 10.65 -14.22 -40.16
CA ALA A 221 10.78 -15.21 -41.24
C ALA A 221 11.67 -16.43 -40.94
N GLU A 222 12.23 -16.53 -39.74
CA GLU A 222 12.97 -17.71 -39.27
C GLU A 222 12.19 -18.41 -38.14
N ASP A 223 12.15 -17.80 -36.95
CA ASP A 223 11.46 -18.34 -35.78
C ASP A 223 10.21 -17.54 -35.37
N CYS A 224 9.99 -16.36 -35.97
CA CYS A 224 8.76 -15.59 -35.88
C CYS A 224 8.09 -15.52 -37.26
N LEU A 225 6.94 -16.21 -37.42
CA LEU A 225 6.17 -16.24 -38.66
C LEU A 225 5.00 -15.26 -38.60
N GLU A 226 4.95 -14.35 -39.56
CA GLU A 226 3.86 -13.37 -39.71
C GLU A 226 2.73 -13.91 -40.58
N GLU A 227 1.49 -13.50 -40.26
CA GLU A 227 0.28 -13.88 -41.02
C GLU A 227 0.20 -15.39 -41.28
N PHE A 228 0.43 -16.19 -40.24
CA PHE A 228 0.49 -17.64 -40.35
C PHE A 228 -0.90 -18.21 -40.61
N LYS A 229 -1.04 -18.95 -41.71
CA LYS A 229 -2.32 -19.54 -42.12
C LYS A 229 -2.74 -20.67 -41.18
N LEU A 230 -3.93 -20.53 -40.61
CA LEU A 230 -4.60 -21.51 -39.76
C LEU A 230 -5.72 -22.24 -40.50
N THR A 231 -5.89 -23.52 -40.21
CA THR A 231 -6.99 -24.36 -40.69
C THR A 231 -7.79 -24.88 -39.51
N GLY A 232 -9.12 -24.95 -39.62
CA GLY A 232 -10.00 -25.45 -38.54
C GLY A 232 -10.79 -24.35 -37.80
N MET A 233 -10.72 -23.09 -38.26
CA MET A 233 -11.43 -21.98 -37.60
C MET A 233 -12.96 -22.20 -37.58
N PRO A 234 -13.65 -21.93 -36.45
CA PRO A 234 -15.08 -22.25 -36.29
C PRO A 234 -16.04 -21.35 -37.10
N TYR A 235 -15.55 -20.24 -37.66
CA TYR A 235 -16.35 -19.28 -38.44
C TYR A 235 -15.71 -18.99 -39.81
N GLY A 236 -16.52 -18.65 -40.82
CA GLY A 236 -16.04 -18.29 -42.16
C GLY A 236 -15.73 -19.50 -43.06
N SER A 237 -14.68 -19.40 -43.88
CA SER A 237 -14.24 -20.45 -44.83
C SER A 237 -13.49 -21.63 -44.17
N GLY A 238 -13.43 -21.70 -42.83
CA GLY A 238 -12.62 -22.67 -42.09
C GLY A 238 -11.13 -22.35 -42.05
N THR A 239 -10.72 -21.19 -42.57
CA THR A 239 -9.32 -20.73 -42.63
C THR A 239 -9.18 -19.37 -41.97
N GLY A 240 -8.17 -19.20 -41.11
CA GLY A 240 -7.81 -17.93 -40.45
C GLY A 240 -6.34 -17.60 -40.63
N PHE A 241 -5.91 -16.46 -40.09
CA PHE A 241 -4.51 -16.04 -40.11
C PHE A 241 -4.14 -15.49 -38.73
N ALA A 242 -3.16 -16.12 -38.07
CA ALA A 242 -2.57 -15.59 -36.84
C ALA A 242 -1.59 -14.46 -37.19
N ASP A 243 -1.59 -13.37 -36.41
CA ASP A 243 -0.71 -12.24 -36.68
C ASP A 243 0.77 -12.64 -36.56
N TYR A 244 1.12 -13.33 -35.47
CA TYR A 244 2.45 -13.92 -35.28
C TYR A 244 2.36 -15.31 -34.67
N VAL A 245 3.21 -16.22 -35.14
CA VAL A 245 3.45 -17.55 -34.55
C VAL A 245 4.94 -17.67 -34.24
N LEU A 246 5.24 -17.96 -32.97
CA LEU A 246 6.60 -18.07 -32.45
C LEU A 246 6.98 -19.56 -32.37
N LEU A 247 8.04 -19.96 -33.07
CA LEU A 247 8.45 -21.36 -33.22
C LEU A 247 9.64 -21.73 -32.33
N GLY A 248 9.63 -22.96 -31.83
CA GLY A 248 10.79 -23.54 -31.15
C GLY A 248 11.84 -24.07 -32.12
N LYS A 249 13.01 -24.44 -31.60
CA LYS A 249 14.11 -25.05 -32.37
C LYS A 249 13.70 -26.37 -33.07
N ASN A 250 12.64 -27.01 -32.59
CA ASN A 250 12.03 -28.21 -33.17
C ASN A 250 10.99 -27.92 -34.27
N GLY A 251 10.75 -26.64 -34.61
CA GLY A 251 9.77 -26.20 -35.60
C GLY A 251 8.32 -26.26 -35.13
N LYS A 252 8.05 -26.58 -33.86
CA LYS A 252 6.70 -26.58 -33.27
C LYS A 252 6.34 -25.20 -32.70
N PRO A 253 5.06 -24.81 -32.69
CA PRO A 253 4.61 -23.53 -32.17
C PRO A 253 4.75 -23.47 -30.65
N LEU A 254 5.57 -22.52 -30.16
CA LEU A 254 5.72 -22.20 -28.74
C LEU A 254 4.70 -21.19 -28.28
N ALA A 255 4.39 -20.19 -29.11
CA ALA A 255 3.38 -19.18 -28.79
C ALA A 255 2.68 -18.63 -30.03
N VAL A 256 1.51 -18.03 -29.80
CA VAL A 256 0.74 -17.27 -30.79
C VAL A 256 0.46 -15.88 -30.25
N VAL A 257 0.54 -14.86 -31.12
CA VAL A 257 0.29 -13.47 -30.76
C VAL A 257 -0.86 -12.92 -31.62
N GLU A 258 -1.88 -12.38 -30.97
CA GLU A 258 -2.94 -11.59 -31.59
C GLU A 258 -2.69 -10.09 -31.33
N ALA A 259 -2.65 -9.30 -32.39
CA ALA A 259 -2.42 -7.87 -32.30
C ALA A 259 -3.72 -7.06 -32.51
N LYS A 260 -3.86 -5.95 -31.80
CA LYS A 260 -4.91 -4.95 -32.01
C LYS A 260 -4.30 -3.56 -32.20
N LYS A 261 -5.14 -2.60 -32.64
CA LYS A 261 -4.81 -1.17 -32.67
C LYS A 261 -4.41 -0.69 -31.27
N THR A 262 -3.44 0.21 -31.16
CA THR A 262 -3.02 0.83 -29.87
C THR A 262 -4.18 1.44 -29.10
N SER A 263 -5.20 1.92 -29.82
CA SER A 263 -6.39 2.54 -29.25
C SER A 263 -7.46 1.56 -28.77
N LYS A 264 -7.33 0.28 -29.07
CA LYS A 264 -8.29 -0.76 -28.66
C LYS A 264 -7.78 -1.51 -27.45
N ASP A 265 -8.71 -2.01 -26.64
CA ASP A 265 -8.40 -2.91 -25.53
C ASP A 265 -7.88 -4.26 -26.08
N PRO A 266 -6.69 -4.74 -25.66
CA PRO A 266 -6.17 -6.04 -26.07
C PRO A 266 -7.14 -7.21 -25.80
N ASN A 267 -8.00 -7.10 -24.78
CA ASN A 267 -8.95 -8.14 -24.41
C ASN A 267 -9.98 -8.43 -25.51
N GLU A 268 -10.23 -7.51 -26.44
CA GLU A 268 -11.04 -7.79 -27.64
C GLU A 268 -10.45 -8.96 -28.46
N GLY A 269 -9.12 -9.10 -28.47
CA GLY A 269 -8.40 -10.17 -29.17
C GLY A 269 -8.31 -11.49 -28.39
N LYS A 270 -8.68 -11.52 -27.11
CA LYS A 270 -8.45 -12.68 -26.24
C LYS A 270 -9.08 -13.97 -26.76
N GLN A 271 -10.35 -13.92 -27.17
CA GLN A 271 -11.05 -15.11 -27.67
C GLN A 271 -10.48 -15.56 -29.02
N GLN A 272 -10.07 -14.61 -29.86
CA GLN A 272 -9.46 -14.87 -31.17
C GLN A 272 -8.11 -15.56 -31.01
N ALA A 273 -7.26 -15.06 -30.11
CA ALA A 273 -5.96 -15.65 -29.77
C ALA A 273 -6.09 -17.09 -29.26
N LYS A 274 -7.12 -17.38 -28.44
CA LYS A 274 -7.41 -18.75 -28.00
C LYS A 274 -7.79 -19.67 -29.16
N LEU A 275 -8.69 -19.22 -30.04
CA LEU A 275 -9.08 -20.01 -31.22
C LEU A 275 -7.89 -20.33 -32.11
N TYR A 276 -6.93 -19.41 -32.21
CA TYR A 276 -5.69 -19.64 -32.94
C TYR A 276 -4.81 -20.70 -32.27
N ALA A 277 -4.68 -20.66 -30.94
CA ALA A 277 -3.97 -21.70 -30.21
C ALA A 277 -4.63 -23.07 -30.36
N ASP A 278 -5.97 -23.14 -30.33
CA ASP A 278 -6.72 -24.38 -30.54
C ASP A 278 -6.44 -24.96 -31.95
N CYS A 279 -6.43 -24.12 -33.00
CA CYS A 279 -6.08 -24.56 -34.36
C CYS A 279 -4.62 -25.03 -34.45
N LEU A 280 -3.68 -24.31 -33.82
CA LEU A 280 -2.26 -24.68 -33.84
C LEU A 280 -2.00 -25.99 -33.07
N GLU A 281 -2.73 -26.25 -31.99
CA GLU A 281 -2.67 -27.51 -31.27
C GLU A 281 -3.12 -28.68 -32.15
N GLU A 282 -4.22 -28.53 -32.89
CA GLU A 282 -4.69 -29.55 -33.84
C GLU A 282 -3.68 -29.79 -34.97
N MET A 283 -3.00 -28.74 -35.44
CA MET A 283 -2.05 -28.82 -36.56
C MET A 283 -0.69 -29.41 -36.18
N PHE A 284 -0.18 -29.12 -34.97
CA PHE A 284 1.19 -29.44 -34.55
C PHE A 284 1.29 -30.37 -33.34
N GLU A 285 0.15 -30.80 -32.77
CA GLU A 285 0.06 -31.61 -31.55
C GLU A 285 0.81 -30.96 -30.37
N GLN A 286 0.79 -29.63 -30.32
CA GLN A 286 1.42 -28.86 -29.26
C GLN A 286 0.62 -27.58 -29.05
N ARG A 287 0.06 -27.42 -27.86
CA ARG A 287 -0.65 -26.19 -27.49
C ARG A 287 0.35 -25.04 -27.33
N PRO A 288 0.25 -23.93 -28.07
CA PRO A 288 1.12 -22.78 -27.86
C PRO A 288 0.67 -21.95 -26.64
N ILE A 289 1.57 -21.12 -26.10
CA ILE A 289 1.24 -20.04 -25.16
C ILE A 289 0.51 -18.92 -25.91
N ILE A 290 -0.51 -18.32 -25.30
CA ILE A 290 -1.35 -17.32 -25.95
C ILE A 290 -0.92 -15.92 -25.52
N PHE A 291 -0.60 -15.06 -26.47
CA PHE A 291 -0.41 -13.62 -26.25
C PHE A 291 -1.48 -12.81 -26.99
N TYR A 292 -1.92 -11.72 -26.38
CA TYR A 292 -2.72 -10.71 -27.04
C TYR A 292 -2.29 -9.32 -26.60
N THR A 293 -2.13 -8.40 -27.54
CA THR A 293 -1.49 -7.10 -27.31
C THR A 293 -2.03 -6.00 -28.21
N ASN A 294 -1.90 -4.75 -27.76
CA ASN A 294 -2.10 -3.56 -28.58
C ASN A 294 -0.79 -2.74 -28.77
N GLY A 295 0.35 -3.27 -28.33
CA GLY A 295 1.65 -2.59 -28.36
C GLY A 295 1.99 -1.74 -27.14
N PHE A 296 1.01 -1.37 -26.29
CA PHE A 296 1.27 -0.75 -24.98
C PHE A 296 0.98 -1.70 -23.82
N GLU A 297 -0.02 -2.56 -24.00
CA GLU A 297 -0.42 -3.57 -23.04
C GLU A 297 -0.35 -4.94 -23.69
N THR A 298 0.36 -5.85 -23.04
CA THR A 298 0.53 -7.23 -23.48
C THR A 298 0.04 -8.16 -22.37
N PHE A 299 -0.77 -9.14 -22.76
CA PHE A 299 -1.24 -10.18 -21.87
C PHE A 299 -0.69 -11.53 -22.29
N LEU A 300 -0.36 -12.36 -21.30
CA LEU A 300 0.04 -13.74 -21.47
C LEU A 300 -1.03 -14.64 -20.84
N TRP A 301 -1.47 -15.64 -21.59
CA TRP A 301 -2.38 -16.67 -21.14
C TRP A 301 -1.80 -18.06 -21.40
N ASP A 302 -1.41 -18.73 -20.32
CA ASP A 302 -1.09 -20.16 -20.32
C ASP A 302 -2.27 -20.92 -19.74
N ASP A 303 -3.27 -21.14 -20.59
CA ASP A 303 -4.58 -21.63 -20.20
C ASP A 303 -4.62 -23.09 -19.72
N SER A 304 -3.47 -23.75 -19.71
CA SER A 304 -3.26 -25.05 -19.07
C SER A 304 -3.01 -24.94 -17.56
N PHE A 305 -2.46 -23.82 -17.08
CA PHE A 305 -2.06 -23.65 -15.69
C PHE A 305 -2.62 -22.38 -15.03
N TYR A 306 -2.70 -21.27 -15.76
CA TYR A 306 -2.99 -19.96 -15.18
C TYR A 306 -4.02 -19.18 -16.01
N PRO A 307 -4.84 -18.33 -15.36
CA PRO A 307 -5.65 -17.35 -16.08
C PRO A 307 -4.76 -16.31 -16.79
N PRO A 308 -5.31 -15.54 -17.74
CA PRO A 308 -4.58 -14.46 -18.39
C PRO A 308 -4.11 -13.42 -17.39
N ARG A 309 -2.89 -12.92 -17.59
CA ARG A 309 -2.28 -11.86 -16.79
C ARG A 309 -1.53 -10.88 -17.68
N ARG A 310 -1.39 -9.64 -17.20
CA ARG A 310 -0.59 -8.62 -17.89
C ARG A 310 0.90 -8.94 -17.70
N VAL A 311 1.69 -8.76 -18.74
CA VAL A 311 3.15 -8.91 -18.74
C VAL A 311 3.80 -7.70 -19.39
N SER A 312 5.03 -7.38 -18.98
CA SER A 312 5.77 -6.22 -19.50
C SER A 312 6.32 -6.40 -20.93
N GLY A 313 6.25 -7.62 -21.49
CA GLY A 313 6.75 -7.90 -22.84
C GLY A 313 6.68 -9.39 -23.19
N PHE A 314 7.34 -9.76 -24.29
CA PHE A 314 7.41 -11.14 -24.76
C PHE A 314 8.55 -11.92 -24.11
N TYR A 315 8.34 -13.22 -24.02
CA TYR A 315 9.34 -14.18 -23.53
C TYR A 315 10.32 -14.54 -24.65
N SER A 316 11.55 -14.89 -24.29
CA SER A 316 12.51 -15.43 -25.25
C SER A 316 12.15 -16.85 -25.70
N GLN A 317 12.77 -17.34 -26.79
CA GLN A 317 12.53 -18.69 -27.31
C GLN A 317 12.79 -19.78 -26.26
N ASP A 318 13.89 -19.68 -25.51
CA ASP A 318 14.25 -20.70 -24.50
C ASP A 318 13.32 -20.65 -23.27
N GLU A 319 12.79 -19.47 -22.91
CA GLU A 319 11.81 -19.31 -21.83
C GLU A 319 10.45 -19.92 -22.21
N LEU A 320 9.96 -19.66 -23.42
CA LEU A 320 8.72 -20.26 -23.90
C LEU A 320 8.84 -21.78 -24.05
N GLN A 321 10.01 -22.26 -24.52
CA GLN A 321 10.29 -23.69 -24.57
C GLN A 321 10.20 -24.31 -23.16
N LEU A 322 10.81 -23.68 -22.16
CA LEU A 322 10.74 -24.14 -20.77
C LEU A 322 9.30 -24.18 -20.22
N LEU A 323 8.47 -23.18 -20.55
CA LEU A 323 7.05 -23.19 -20.15
C LEU A 323 6.28 -24.36 -20.76
N VAL A 324 6.51 -24.65 -22.05
CA VAL A 324 5.86 -25.77 -22.74
C VAL A 324 6.34 -27.10 -22.17
N ASP A 325 7.65 -27.28 -21.96
CA ASP A 325 8.23 -28.51 -21.42
C ASP A 325 7.67 -28.83 -20.03
N ARG A 326 7.50 -27.80 -19.19
CA ARG A 326 6.91 -27.88 -17.84
C ARG A 326 5.49 -28.42 -17.78
N ARG A 327 4.75 -28.45 -18.88
CA ARG A 327 3.43 -29.12 -18.93
C ARG A 327 3.52 -30.61 -18.70
N THR A 328 4.67 -31.20 -18.99
CA THR A 328 4.93 -32.63 -18.80
C THR A 328 5.95 -32.92 -17.72
N SER A 329 6.89 -32.00 -17.51
CA SER A 329 8.05 -32.24 -16.65
C SER A 329 7.82 -31.84 -15.18
N ARG A 330 6.88 -30.92 -14.90
CA ARG A 330 6.53 -30.52 -13.53
C ARG A 330 6.02 -31.70 -12.72
N ILE A 331 6.63 -31.89 -11.56
CA ILE A 331 6.18 -32.86 -10.58
C ILE A 331 5.19 -32.16 -9.63
N PRO A 332 4.01 -32.73 -9.36
CA PRO A 332 3.06 -32.17 -8.39
C PRO A 332 3.68 -31.93 -7.01
N LEU A 333 3.17 -30.92 -6.29
CA LEU A 333 3.63 -30.53 -4.94
C LEU A 333 2.73 -31.08 -3.82
N ASP A 334 1.94 -32.12 -4.12
CA ASP A 334 1.06 -32.81 -3.17
C ASP A 334 1.85 -33.67 -2.18
N HIS A 335 2.94 -34.29 -2.62
CA HIS A 335 3.82 -35.14 -1.82
C HIS A 335 5.25 -34.62 -1.84
N ILE A 336 5.52 -33.55 -1.09
CA ILE A 336 6.86 -32.99 -0.97
C ILE A 336 7.72 -33.73 0.06
N HIS A 337 8.99 -33.93 -0.27
CA HIS A 337 10.02 -34.35 0.69
C HIS A 337 10.84 -33.12 1.11
N ILE A 338 10.85 -32.83 2.41
CA ILE A 338 11.62 -31.73 3.00
C ILE A 338 12.87 -32.33 3.64
N ASP A 339 14.03 -31.80 3.28
CA ASP A 339 15.31 -32.24 3.85
C ASP A 339 15.51 -31.66 5.26
N ASP A 340 15.53 -32.54 6.26
CA ASP A 340 15.73 -32.19 7.67
C ASP A 340 17.12 -31.58 7.94
N THR A 341 18.11 -31.78 7.06
CA THR A 341 19.43 -31.16 7.19
C THR A 341 19.37 -29.65 6.93
N ILE A 342 18.45 -29.20 6.07
CA ILE A 342 18.23 -27.79 5.77
C ILE A 342 17.22 -27.21 6.76
N THR A 343 16.10 -27.91 6.97
CA THR A 343 14.94 -27.42 7.72
C THR A 343 14.38 -28.49 8.65
N ASP A 344 14.65 -28.34 9.95
CA ASP A 344 14.33 -29.31 11.01
C ASP A 344 13.11 -28.92 11.86
N ARG A 345 12.66 -27.66 11.79
CA ARG A 345 11.59 -27.12 12.65
C ARG A 345 10.20 -27.26 12.02
N TYR A 346 9.20 -27.57 12.84
CA TYR A 346 7.84 -27.87 12.35
C TYR A 346 7.20 -26.68 11.62
N TYR A 347 7.27 -25.47 12.18
CA TYR A 347 6.65 -24.27 11.60
C TYR A 347 7.30 -23.86 10.26
N GLN A 348 8.58 -24.19 10.05
CA GLN A 348 9.25 -23.97 8.77
C GLN A 348 8.71 -24.94 7.70
N LYS A 349 8.47 -26.20 8.10
CA LYS A 349 7.84 -27.21 7.24
C LYS A 349 6.39 -26.83 6.90
N GLU A 350 5.64 -26.29 7.86
CA GLU A 350 4.28 -25.78 7.64
C GLU A 350 4.27 -24.59 6.69
N ALA A 351 5.18 -23.62 6.88
CA ALA A 351 5.34 -22.48 5.97
C ALA A 351 5.63 -22.92 4.53
N ILE A 352 6.54 -23.88 4.34
CA ILE A 352 6.87 -24.43 3.02
C ILE A 352 5.66 -25.11 2.38
N LYS A 353 4.94 -25.95 3.15
CA LYS A 353 3.72 -26.61 2.67
C LYS A 353 2.65 -25.61 2.25
N ALA A 354 2.40 -24.57 3.05
CA ALA A 354 1.41 -23.55 2.74
C ALA A 354 1.72 -22.83 1.42
N VAL A 355 2.99 -22.53 1.14
CA VAL A 355 3.40 -21.94 -0.16
C VAL A 355 3.21 -22.94 -1.31
N CYS A 356 3.62 -24.20 -1.11
CA CYS A 356 3.42 -25.25 -2.12
C CYS A 356 1.94 -25.49 -2.44
N GLU A 357 1.06 -25.47 -1.43
CA GLU A 357 -0.40 -25.59 -1.58
C GLU A 357 -0.97 -24.40 -2.36
N SER A 358 -0.60 -23.16 -1.99
CA SER A 358 -1.01 -21.95 -2.69
C SER A 358 -0.60 -21.98 -4.18
N PHE A 359 0.66 -22.35 -4.47
CA PHE A 359 1.12 -22.49 -5.85
C PHE A 359 0.42 -23.62 -6.62
N THR A 360 0.05 -24.71 -5.95
CA THR A 360 -0.73 -25.79 -6.55
C THR A 360 -2.15 -25.34 -6.90
N ASN A 361 -2.73 -24.43 -6.12
CA ASN A 361 -4.06 -23.85 -6.35
C ASN A 361 -4.08 -22.80 -7.47
N GLY A 362 -2.92 -22.48 -8.05
CA GLY A 362 -2.80 -21.50 -9.14
C GLY A 362 -2.47 -20.08 -8.67
N ASP A 363 -2.29 -19.86 -7.36
CA ASP A 363 -1.75 -18.60 -6.86
C ASP A 363 -0.30 -18.45 -7.29
N ARG A 364 0.11 -17.24 -7.65
CA ARG A 364 1.49 -16.94 -8.08
C ARG A 364 2.30 -16.18 -7.03
N LYS A 365 1.66 -15.79 -5.92
CA LYS A 365 2.22 -14.89 -4.91
C LYS A 365 1.96 -15.45 -3.53
N ALA A 366 2.97 -15.43 -2.67
CA ALA A 366 2.87 -15.88 -1.28
C ALA A 366 3.61 -14.93 -0.33
N LEU A 367 3.07 -14.74 0.88
CA LEU A 367 3.66 -13.91 1.92
C LEU A 367 3.86 -14.72 3.21
N LEU A 368 5.12 -14.84 3.64
CA LEU A 368 5.50 -15.47 4.90
C LEU A 368 5.82 -14.40 5.94
N VAL A 369 5.01 -14.37 7.01
CA VAL A 369 5.22 -13.48 8.15
C VAL A 369 5.91 -14.27 9.25
N MET A 370 7.20 -14.04 9.47
CA MET A 370 8.00 -14.83 10.41
C MET A 370 8.86 -13.93 11.30
N ALA A 371 8.85 -14.22 12.61
CA ALA A 371 9.64 -13.50 13.61
C ALA A 371 11.13 -13.41 13.23
N THR A 372 11.76 -12.28 13.56
CA THR A 372 13.21 -12.12 13.35
C THR A 372 13.97 -13.16 14.18
N GLY A 373 14.86 -13.91 13.52
CA GLY A 373 15.62 -15.00 14.15
C GLY A 373 14.97 -16.39 14.01
N SER A 374 13.74 -16.51 13.51
CA SER A 374 13.05 -17.79 13.31
C SER A 374 13.55 -18.65 12.13
N GLY A 375 14.52 -18.14 11.34
CA GLY A 375 15.13 -18.88 10.22
C GLY A 375 14.46 -18.67 8.85
N LYS A 376 14.02 -17.44 8.53
CA LYS A 376 13.45 -17.06 7.22
C LYS A 376 14.28 -17.54 6.02
N THR A 377 15.59 -17.25 6.02
CA THR A 377 16.50 -17.63 4.94
C THR A 377 16.62 -19.15 4.78
N ARG A 378 16.64 -19.92 5.88
CA ARG A 378 16.65 -21.41 5.83
C ARG A 378 15.36 -21.97 5.25
N THR A 379 14.22 -21.40 5.67
CA THR A 379 12.88 -21.78 5.19
C THR A 379 12.79 -21.62 3.68
N VAL A 380 13.24 -20.47 3.15
CA VAL A 380 13.21 -20.24 1.70
C VAL A 380 14.27 -21.03 0.94
N ALA A 381 15.44 -21.30 1.51
CA ALA A 381 16.41 -22.20 0.89
C ALA A 381 15.80 -23.60 0.69
N SER A 382 15.09 -24.12 1.71
CA SER A 382 14.40 -25.41 1.56
C SER A 382 13.23 -25.35 0.57
N LEU A 383 12.48 -24.24 0.51
CA LEU A 383 11.44 -24.04 -0.49
C LEU A 383 12.04 -24.06 -1.92
N VAL A 384 13.17 -23.38 -2.13
CA VAL A 384 13.87 -23.35 -3.41
C VAL A 384 14.31 -24.75 -3.82
N ASP A 385 14.91 -25.53 -2.91
CA ASP A 385 15.29 -26.92 -3.17
C ASP A 385 14.10 -27.74 -3.69
N ILE A 386 12.96 -27.67 -3.00
CA ILE A 386 11.74 -28.40 -3.37
C ILE A 386 11.25 -27.97 -4.75
N LEU A 387 11.10 -26.66 -4.98
CA LEU A 387 10.59 -26.14 -6.25
C LEU A 387 11.54 -26.46 -7.42
N THR A 388 12.85 -26.48 -7.20
CA THR A 388 13.82 -26.86 -8.23
C THR A 388 13.79 -28.36 -8.51
N ARG A 389 13.75 -29.22 -7.47
CA ARG A 389 13.64 -30.68 -7.64
C ARG A 389 12.35 -31.12 -8.31
N HIS A 390 11.26 -30.37 -8.12
CA HIS A 390 9.96 -30.62 -8.75
C HIS A 390 9.81 -29.91 -10.12
N GLU A 391 10.87 -29.28 -10.63
CA GLU A 391 10.91 -28.56 -11.91
C GLU A 391 9.93 -27.37 -12.04
N TRP A 392 9.50 -26.81 -10.91
CA TRP A 392 8.68 -25.59 -10.88
C TRP A 392 9.50 -24.34 -11.19
N VAL A 393 10.75 -24.30 -10.74
CA VAL A 393 11.65 -23.14 -10.88
C VAL A 393 13.05 -23.56 -11.30
N LYS A 394 13.69 -22.75 -12.16
CA LYS A 394 15.05 -22.95 -12.68
C LYS A 394 15.93 -21.75 -12.37
N ASN A 395 15.44 -20.54 -12.66
CA ASN A 395 16.16 -19.29 -12.42
C ASN A 395 15.47 -18.50 -11.31
N ILE A 396 16.23 -18.05 -10.32
CA ILE A 396 15.73 -17.49 -9.08
C ILE A 396 16.46 -16.19 -8.76
N LEU A 397 15.72 -15.19 -8.29
CA LEU A 397 16.26 -13.91 -7.83
C LEU A 397 15.94 -13.70 -6.34
N PHE A 398 16.95 -13.40 -5.54
CA PHE A 398 16.81 -12.95 -4.16
C PHE A 398 17.13 -11.46 -4.05
N LEU A 399 16.15 -10.67 -3.58
CA LEU A 399 16.25 -9.23 -3.38
C LEU A 399 16.25 -8.88 -1.90
N ALA A 400 17.18 -8.02 -1.51
CA ALA A 400 17.22 -7.41 -0.19
C ALA A 400 17.64 -5.93 -0.26
N ASP A 401 17.32 -5.18 0.79
CA ASP A 401 17.50 -3.72 0.83
C ASP A 401 18.97 -3.28 0.97
N ARG A 402 19.84 -4.14 1.51
CA ARG A 402 21.23 -3.80 1.86
C ARG A 402 22.23 -4.85 1.40
N THR A 403 23.42 -4.39 1.04
CA THR A 403 24.53 -5.24 0.58
C THR A 403 24.93 -6.33 1.59
N ALA A 404 24.90 -6.02 2.89
CA ALA A 404 25.19 -6.99 3.96
C ALA A 404 24.18 -8.15 3.99
N LEU A 405 22.88 -7.84 3.84
CA LEU A 405 21.80 -8.85 3.81
C LEU A 405 21.94 -9.76 2.59
N VAL A 406 22.25 -9.18 1.42
CA VAL A 406 22.49 -9.91 0.17
C VAL A 406 23.66 -10.90 0.35
N ARG A 407 24.78 -10.46 0.92
CA ARG A 407 25.93 -11.34 1.21
C ARG A 407 25.61 -12.44 2.20
N GLN A 408 24.89 -12.13 3.28
CA GLN A 408 24.47 -13.11 4.27
C GLN A 408 23.56 -14.18 3.65
N ALA A 409 22.59 -13.78 2.83
CA ALA A 409 21.72 -14.68 2.10
C ALA A 409 22.52 -15.59 1.15
N LYS A 410 23.42 -15.02 0.34
CA LYS A 410 24.30 -15.80 -0.56
C LYS A 410 25.07 -16.87 0.20
N ASN A 411 25.71 -16.51 1.32
CA ASN A 411 26.48 -17.45 2.13
C ASN A 411 25.60 -18.56 2.73
N ALA A 412 24.40 -18.23 3.20
CA ALA A 412 23.44 -19.20 3.72
C ALA A 412 22.98 -20.19 2.63
N PHE A 413 22.69 -19.70 1.42
CA PHE A 413 22.34 -20.54 0.28
C PHE A 413 23.50 -21.42 -0.17
N ASN A 414 24.74 -20.90 -0.18
CA ASN A 414 25.93 -21.70 -0.51
C ASN A 414 26.14 -22.87 0.46
N ASN A 415 25.85 -22.66 1.75
CA ASN A 415 26.00 -23.69 2.76
C ASN A 415 24.88 -24.74 2.70
N ASN A 416 23.63 -24.32 2.42
CA ASN A 416 22.47 -25.21 2.41
C ASN A 416 22.29 -25.92 1.06
N LEU A 417 22.68 -25.28 -0.05
CA LEU A 417 22.50 -25.74 -1.43
C LEU A 417 23.80 -25.55 -2.25
N PRO A 418 24.85 -26.33 -1.96
CA PRO A 418 26.16 -26.15 -2.58
C PRO A 418 26.18 -26.44 -4.09
N ASP A 419 25.23 -27.23 -4.60
CA ASP A 419 25.13 -27.60 -6.02
C ASP A 419 24.44 -26.52 -6.89
N LEU A 420 23.83 -25.50 -6.27
CA LEU A 420 23.17 -24.41 -6.98
C LEU A 420 24.19 -23.34 -7.37
N SER A 421 24.26 -22.98 -8.66
CA SER A 421 25.13 -21.88 -9.09
C SER A 421 24.62 -20.53 -8.56
N LEU A 422 25.48 -19.81 -7.84
CA LEU A 422 25.14 -18.55 -7.17
C LEU A 422 25.90 -17.38 -7.80
N CYS A 423 25.22 -16.25 -7.98
CA CYS A 423 25.80 -14.99 -8.40
C CYS A 423 25.39 -13.86 -7.45
N ASN A 424 26.35 -13.04 -7.02
CA ASN A 424 26.06 -11.76 -6.39
C ASN A 424 26.38 -10.61 -7.34
N LEU A 425 25.36 -9.89 -7.82
CA LEU A 425 25.55 -8.78 -8.77
C LEU A 425 26.32 -7.59 -8.17
N LEU A 426 26.51 -7.55 -6.85
CA LEU A 426 27.36 -6.58 -6.18
C LEU A 426 28.86 -6.91 -6.32
N ASP A 427 29.19 -8.17 -6.59
CA ASP A 427 30.56 -8.65 -6.74
C ASP A 427 30.84 -8.83 -8.24
N GLY A 428 31.57 -7.90 -8.87
CA GLY A 428 31.84 -7.87 -10.31
C GLY A 428 32.70 -9.03 -10.87
N LYS A 429 32.84 -10.14 -10.14
CA LYS A 429 33.57 -11.35 -10.52
C LYS A 429 32.66 -12.56 -10.77
N ASP A 430 31.42 -12.52 -10.30
CA ASP A 430 30.48 -13.64 -10.43
C ASP A 430 29.82 -13.64 -11.81
N ASN A 431 29.46 -14.83 -12.31
CA ASN A 431 28.77 -14.97 -13.60
C ASN A 431 27.27 -14.61 -13.44
N PRO A 432 26.76 -13.56 -14.12
CA PRO A 432 25.34 -13.19 -14.08
C PRO A 432 24.37 -14.25 -14.61
N GLU A 433 24.83 -15.22 -15.41
CA GLU A 433 24.02 -16.34 -15.95
C GLU A 433 23.79 -17.49 -14.94
N SER A 434 24.10 -17.28 -13.66
CA SER A 434 23.89 -18.27 -12.60
C SER A 434 22.40 -18.49 -12.32
N ARG A 435 22.05 -19.69 -11.84
CA ARG A 435 20.64 -20.06 -11.55
C ARG A 435 20.04 -19.26 -10.40
N MET A 436 20.86 -18.85 -9.43
CA MET A 436 20.43 -18.06 -8.28
C MET A 436 21.19 -16.74 -8.26
N VAL A 437 20.47 -15.64 -8.43
CA VAL A 437 21.02 -14.29 -8.44
C VAL A 437 20.66 -13.56 -7.15
N PHE A 438 21.64 -12.95 -6.51
CA PHE A 438 21.50 -12.13 -5.31
C PHE A 438 21.78 -10.68 -5.67
N SER A 439 20.85 -9.78 -5.32
CA SER A 439 20.99 -8.36 -5.66
C SER A 439 20.30 -7.45 -4.64
N THR A 440 20.71 -6.18 -4.64
CA THR A 440 19.92 -5.12 -4.02
C THR A 440 18.93 -4.55 -5.02
N TYR A 441 17.85 -3.92 -4.57
CA TYR A 441 16.88 -3.32 -5.48
C TYR A 441 17.51 -2.31 -6.45
N PRO A 442 18.33 -1.32 -6.00
CA PRO A 442 18.97 -0.38 -6.92
C PRO A 442 19.87 -1.07 -7.96
N THR A 443 20.66 -2.06 -7.52
CA THR A 443 21.56 -2.79 -8.43
C THR A 443 20.76 -3.55 -9.48
N MET A 444 19.69 -4.24 -9.09
CA MET A 444 18.85 -4.96 -10.06
C MET A 444 18.21 -4.02 -11.07
N MET A 445 17.69 -2.85 -10.66
CA MET A 445 17.09 -1.89 -11.61
C MET A 445 18.06 -1.49 -12.70
N ASN A 446 19.32 -1.20 -12.36
CA ASN A 446 20.32 -0.82 -13.36
C ASN A 446 20.71 -2.02 -14.24
N MET A 447 20.86 -3.20 -13.62
CA MET A 447 21.31 -4.41 -14.32
C MET A 447 20.29 -4.97 -15.30
N ILE A 448 18.99 -4.73 -15.11
CA ILE A 448 17.94 -5.19 -16.03
C ILE A 448 18.25 -4.76 -17.46
N ASP A 449 18.61 -3.50 -17.68
CA ASP A 449 18.88 -2.97 -19.03
C ASP A 449 20.34 -3.14 -19.47
N ASP A 450 21.30 -3.05 -18.55
CA ASP A 450 22.72 -3.02 -18.88
C ASP A 450 23.34 -4.41 -19.11
N THR A 451 22.76 -5.47 -18.53
CA THR A 451 23.37 -6.81 -18.54
C THR A 451 23.06 -7.56 -19.83
N LYS A 452 24.12 -7.99 -20.53
CA LYS A 452 24.03 -8.77 -21.77
C LYS A 452 24.65 -10.15 -21.58
N SER A 453 24.07 -11.15 -22.25
CA SER A 453 24.64 -12.51 -22.37
C SER A 453 25.88 -12.49 -23.28
N GLU A 454 26.64 -13.60 -23.32
CA GLU A 454 27.81 -13.76 -24.19
C GLU A 454 27.49 -13.48 -25.67
N ASP A 455 26.27 -13.78 -26.11
CA ASP A 455 25.78 -13.52 -27.47
C ASP A 455 25.34 -12.06 -27.72
N GLY A 456 25.53 -11.17 -26.75
CA GLY A 456 25.23 -9.74 -26.84
C GLY A 456 23.74 -9.37 -26.70
N LYS A 457 22.88 -10.35 -26.42
CA LYS A 457 21.43 -10.16 -26.15
C LYS A 457 21.18 -9.73 -24.70
N LYS A 458 20.05 -9.08 -24.43
CA LYS A 458 19.60 -8.74 -23.07
C LYS A 458 19.49 -10.03 -22.23
N LEU A 459 20.17 -10.09 -21.08
CA LEU A 459 20.17 -11.29 -20.25
C LEU A 459 18.88 -11.41 -19.41
N PHE A 460 18.54 -10.33 -18.70
CA PHE A 460 17.38 -10.28 -17.82
C PHE A 460 16.12 -9.84 -18.60
N THR A 461 15.56 -10.77 -19.35
CA THR A 461 14.28 -10.68 -20.05
C THR A 461 13.08 -10.86 -19.11
N VAL A 462 11.88 -10.61 -19.62
CA VAL A 462 10.61 -10.66 -18.85
C VAL A 462 10.37 -12.02 -18.18
N GLY A 463 10.66 -13.11 -18.88
CA GLY A 463 10.50 -14.48 -18.37
C GLY A 463 11.76 -15.09 -17.77
N HIS A 464 12.83 -14.30 -17.54
CA HIS A 464 14.13 -14.83 -17.12
C HIS A 464 14.07 -15.56 -15.77
N PHE A 465 13.41 -14.94 -14.77
CA PHE A 465 13.27 -15.49 -13.42
C PHE A 465 11.94 -16.20 -13.25
N ASP A 466 11.97 -17.44 -12.75
CA ASP A 466 10.77 -18.20 -12.41
C ASP A 466 10.25 -17.87 -11.01
N LEU A 467 11.15 -17.45 -10.11
CA LEU A 467 10.86 -17.12 -8.72
C LEU A 467 11.65 -15.90 -8.27
N ILE A 468 10.95 -14.95 -7.66
CA ILE A 468 11.54 -13.81 -6.97
C ILE A 468 11.23 -13.92 -5.48
N ILE A 469 12.29 -13.88 -4.67
CA ILE A 469 12.24 -13.88 -3.21
C ILE A 469 12.55 -12.46 -2.73
N ILE A 470 11.68 -11.91 -1.90
CA ILE A 470 11.81 -10.56 -1.37
C ILE A 470 12.01 -10.64 0.14
N ASP A 471 13.19 -10.21 0.62
CA ASP A 471 13.42 -10.07 2.05
C ASP A 471 13.00 -8.68 2.56
N GLU A 472 12.41 -8.63 3.75
CA GLU A 472 11.82 -7.44 4.36
C GLU A 472 10.81 -6.70 3.45
N SER A 473 9.86 -7.46 2.90
CA SER A 473 8.83 -7.03 1.92
C SER A 473 8.06 -5.75 2.30
N HIS A 474 7.96 -5.41 3.58
CA HIS A 474 7.24 -4.24 4.08
C HIS A 474 7.96 -2.88 3.86
N ARG A 475 9.23 -2.86 3.41
CA ARG A 475 9.98 -1.60 3.16
C ARG A 475 10.03 -1.23 1.70
N SER A 476 10.35 -2.19 0.85
CA SER A 476 10.96 -1.90 -0.45
C SER A 476 10.04 -2.19 -1.63
N ILE A 477 8.80 -2.65 -1.41
CA ILE A 477 7.88 -2.95 -2.52
C ILE A 477 7.09 -1.69 -2.99
N TYR A 478 7.14 -0.58 -2.25
CA TYR A 478 6.36 0.62 -2.59
C TYR A 478 7.03 1.53 -3.63
N LYS A 479 6.26 1.94 -4.66
CA LYS A 479 6.65 2.86 -5.74
C LYS A 479 7.80 2.36 -6.63
N LYS A 480 8.99 2.97 -6.55
CA LYS A 480 10.07 2.85 -7.56
C LYS A 480 10.45 1.40 -7.85
N TYR A 481 10.56 0.56 -6.83
CA TYR A 481 10.97 -0.84 -7.00
C TYR A 481 9.84 -1.78 -7.39
N GLN A 482 8.58 -1.34 -7.33
CA GLN A 482 7.45 -2.10 -7.86
C GLN A 482 7.65 -2.44 -9.34
N ALA A 483 8.27 -1.52 -10.08
CA ALA A 483 8.64 -1.71 -11.49
C ALA A 483 9.46 -2.99 -11.75
N ILE A 484 10.25 -3.47 -10.78
CA ILE A 484 10.99 -4.74 -10.92
C ILE A 484 10.02 -5.93 -10.97
N PHE A 485 9.01 -5.93 -10.09
CA PHE A 485 8.01 -6.99 -10.00
C PHE A 485 6.97 -6.91 -11.13
N ASP A 486 6.69 -5.70 -11.62
CA ASP A 486 5.84 -5.50 -12.79
C ASP A 486 6.59 -5.90 -14.09
N TYR A 487 7.93 -5.82 -14.09
CA TYR A 487 8.77 -6.23 -15.22
C TYR A 487 8.90 -7.75 -15.36
N PHE A 488 9.28 -8.45 -14.28
CA PHE A 488 9.51 -9.90 -14.32
C PHE A 488 8.23 -10.70 -14.06
N ASP A 489 7.83 -11.52 -15.03
CA ASP A 489 6.66 -12.38 -14.89
C ASP A 489 7.02 -13.70 -14.17
N SER A 490 7.07 -13.64 -12.84
CA SER A 490 7.59 -14.71 -11.97
C SER A 490 6.61 -15.11 -10.85
N LEU A 491 6.90 -16.23 -10.16
CA LEU A 491 6.33 -16.50 -8.84
C LEU A 491 6.95 -15.57 -7.80
N LEU A 492 6.17 -15.11 -6.83
CA LEU A 492 6.63 -14.14 -5.83
C LEU A 492 6.52 -14.71 -4.41
N VAL A 493 7.61 -14.67 -3.64
CA VAL A 493 7.61 -15.04 -2.23
C VAL A 493 8.16 -13.89 -1.39
N GLY A 494 7.29 -13.28 -0.58
CA GLY A 494 7.64 -12.22 0.34
C GLY A 494 7.97 -12.75 1.72
N LEU A 495 9.05 -12.25 2.32
CA LEU A 495 9.45 -12.53 3.69
C LEU A 495 9.40 -11.23 4.51
N THR A 496 8.72 -11.27 5.64
CA THR A 496 8.70 -10.12 6.56
C THR A 496 8.49 -10.57 8.00
N ALA A 497 9.00 -9.80 8.95
CA ALA A 497 8.60 -9.96 10.36
C ALA A 497 7.43 -9.03 10.74
N THR A 498 7.22 -7.96 9.96
CA THR A 498 6.26 -6.90 10.27
C THR A 498 5.56 -6.44 8.98
N PRO A 499 4.48 -7.09 8.55
CA PRO A 499 3.71 -6.60 7.41
C PRO A 499 3.08 -5.23 7.74
N LYS A 500 2.82 -4.42 6.71
CA LYS A 500 2.09 -3.15 6.86
C LYS A 500 0.66 -3.31 6.34
N ASP A 501 -0.28 -2.75 7.10
CA ASP A 501 -1.72 -2.81 6.87
C ASP A 501 -2.35 -1.42 6.59
N ASP A 502 -1.52 -0.40 6.32
CA ASP A 502 -1.98 0.97 6.12
C ASP A 502 -2.63 1.14 4.74
N ILE A 503 -3.65 2.01 4.64
CA ILE A 503 -4.45 2.24 3.41
C ILE A 503 -3.56 2.65 2.22
N ASP A 504 -2.51 3.44 2.47
CA ASP A 504 -1.55 3.87 1.44
C ASP A 504 -0.42 2.85 1.18
N LYS A 505 -0.23 1.87 2.08
CA LYS A 505 0.94 0.96 2.10
C LYS A 505 0.55 -0.42 2.58
N ASN A 506 -0.19 -1.12 1.73
CA ASN A 506 -0.66 -2.44 2.03
C ASN A 506 0.28 -3.50 1.42
N THR A 507 1.04 -4.18 2.28
CA THR A 507 1.92 -5.28 1.82
C THR A 507 1.07 -6.42 1.25
N TYR A 508 -0.10 -6.69 1.83
CA TYR A 508 -0.99 -7.78 1.41
C TYR A 508 -1.56 -7.55 0.02
N ALA A 509 -1.91 -6.31 -0.33
CA ALA A 509 -2.43 -5.97 -1.66
C ALA A 509 -1.48 -6.35 -2.80
N ILE A 510 -0.16 -6.29 -2.58
CA ILE A 510 0.83 -6.61 -3.61
C ILE A 510 0.91 -8.12 -3.85
N PHE A 511 0.69 -8.90 -2.80
CA PHE A 511 0.61 -10.36 -2.85
C PHE A 511 -0.80 -10.87 -3.19
N ASP A 512 -1.74 -9.99 -3.56
CA ASP A 512 -3.15 -10.30 -3.83
C ASP A 512 -3.86 -10.99 -2.64
N LEU A 513 -3.45 -10.64 -1.41
CA LEU A 513 -3.97 -11.21 -0.16
C LEU A 513 -4.92 -10.25 0.56
N GLU A 514 -5.81 -10.80 1.38
CA GLU A 514 -6.63 -10.03 2.31
C GLU A 514 -5.76 -9.45 3.44
N ASN A 515 -6.10 -8.25 3.91
CA ASN A 515 -5.34 -7.57 4.96
C ASN A 515 -5.27 -8.40 6.22
N ASN A 516 -4.09 -8.50 6.85
CA ASN A 516 -3.81 -9.35 8.01
C ASN A 516 -3.94 -10.87 7.77
N VAL A 517 -4.08 -11.33 6.52
CA VAL A 517 -4.16 -12.76 6.18
C VAL A 517 -2.96 -13.14 5.29
N PRO A 518 -1.78 -13.39 5.88
CA PRO A 518 -0.64 -13.88 5.12
C PRO A 518 -0.83 -15.36 4.73
N THR A 519 -0.04 -15.85 3.77
CA THR A 519 -0.03 -17.28 3.41
C THR A 519 0.34 -18.15 4.62
N TYR A 520 1.26 -17.67 5.45
CA TYR A 520 1.60 -18.29 6.73
C TYR A 520 2.17 -17.24 7.69
N ALA A 521 1.88 -17.40 8.99
CA ALA A 521 2.38 -16.54 10.05
C ALA A 521 2.99 -17.37 11.19
N TYR A 522 4.15 -16.92 11.67
CA TYR A 522 4.80 -17.45 12.88
C TYR A 522 5.45 -16.29 13.64
N ASP A 523 4.80 -15.87 14.71
CA ASP A 523 5.16 -14.65 15.41
C ASP A 523 6.24 -14.88 16.50
N LEU A 524 6.66 -13.79 17.16
CA LEU A 524 7.69 -13.86 18.20
C LEU A 524 7.18 -14.61 19.44
N LYS A 525 5.89 -14.52 19.75
CA LYS A 525 5.30 -15.14 20.93
C LYS A 525 5.31 -16.66 20.79
N ASP A 526 4.86 -17.16 19.64
CA ASP A 526 4.88 -18.59 19.32
C ASP A 526 6.33 -19.10 19.31
N ALA A 527 7.24 -18.34 18.69
CA ALA A 527 8.67 -18.67 18.67
C ALA A 527 9.32 -18.76 20.05
N VAL A 528 8.90 -17.93 21.01
CA VAL A 528 9.38 -18.02 22.39
C VAL A 528 8.68 -19.13 23.16
N ALA A 529 7.36 -19.30 22.99
CA ALA A 529 6.61 -20.36 23.65
C ALA A 529 7.13 -21.76 23.28
N ASP A 530 7.53 -21.93 22.03
CA ASP A 530 8.09 -23.18 21.50
C ASP A 530 9.59 -23.36 21.81
N GLY A 531 10.23 -22.37 22.46
CA GLY A 531 11.64 -22.42 22.84
C GLY A 531 12.62 -22.25 21.68
N TYR A 532 12.20 -21.70 20.53
CA TYR A 532 13.07 -21.43 19.38
C TYR A 532 13.71 -20.04 19.43
N LEU A 533 13.18 -19.14 20.24
CA LEU A 533 13.72 -17.82 20.58
C LEU A 533 13.64 -17.59 22.09
N VAL A 534 14.50 -16.70 22.61
CA VAL A 534 14.49 -16.33 24.02
C VAL A 534 13.61 -15.12 24.31
N PRO A 535 12.98 -15.06 25.50
CA PRO A 535 12.28 -13.88 25.99
C PRO A 535 13.18 -12.65 26.20
N TYR A 536 12.54 -11.48 26.28
CA TYR A 536 13.18 -10.25 26.73
C TYR A 536 12.55 -9.75 28.03
N ASN A 537 13.32 -9.02 28.83
CA ASN A 537 12.81 -8.16 29.89
C ASN A 537 13.23 -6.71 29.60
N THR A 538 12.45 -5.74 30.07
CA THR A 538 12.75 -4.32 29.87
C THR A 538 13.22 -3.67 31.17
N VAL A 539 14.17 -2.76 31.04
CA VAL A 539 14.60 -1.80 32.06
C VAL A 539 14.28 -0.41 31.51
N GLU A 540 13.07 0.05 31.78
CA GLU A 540 12.56 1.35 31.31
C GLU A 540 13.02 2.43 32.31
N THR A 541 13.79 3.40 31.85
CA THR A 541 14.39 4.46 32.70
C THR A 541 14.03 5.83 32.16
N GLU A 542 13.39 6.65 32.98
CA GLU A 542 13.06 8.03 32.64
C GLU A 542 14.12 8.98 33.19
N LEU A 543 14.79 9.71 32.30
CA LEU A 543 15.73 10.77 32.61
C LEU A 543 15.07 12.13 32.38
N LYS A 544 15.24 13.06 33.33
CA LYS A 544 14.60 14.37 33.32
C LYS A 544 14.85 15.12 32.01
N PHE A 545 16.10 15.19 31.55
CA PHE A 545 16.42 15.92 30.32
C PHE A 545 15.88 15.25 29.06
N LEU A 546 15.93 13.92 28.97
CA LEU A 546 15.43 13.18 27.79
C LEU A 546 13.89 13.23 27.66
N GLU A 547 13.19 13.50 28.76
CA GLU A 547 11.74 13.66 28.77
C GLU A 547 11.33 15.14 28.63
N LYS A 548 11.76 15.98 29.56
CA LYS A 548 11.30 17.38 29.69
C LYS A 548 12.18 18.40 28.98
N GLY A 549 13.40 18.05 28.58
CA GLY A 549 14.39 19.01 28.09
C GLY A 549 15.17 19.71 29.21
N ILE A 550 15.95 20.72 28.84
CA ILE A 550 16.76 21.53 29.76
C ILE A 550 16.13 22.92 29.82
N SER A 551 15.73 23.37 31.01
CA SER A 551 15.25 24.73 31.26
C SER A 551 16.30 25.49 32.07
N TYR A 552 16.69 26.67 31.61
CA TYR A 552 17.71 27.50 32.28
C TYR A 552 17.31 27.87 33.71
N GLU A 553 16.01 28.09 33.97
CA GLU A 553 15.51 28.43 35.32
C GLU A 553 15.68 27.30 36.34
N GLU A 554 15.73 26.05 35.87
CA GLU A 554 15.85 24.86 36.72
C GLU A 554 17.29 24.42 36.97
N LEU A 555 18.28 25.07 36.34
CA LEU A 555 19.70 24.81 36.56
C LEU A 555 20.17 25.45 37.87
N THR A 556 21.16 24.84 38.52
CA THR A 556 21.85 25.46 39.67
C THR A 556 22.64 26.69 39.23
N GLU A 557 23.01 27.58 40.16
CA GLU A 557 23.75 28.81 39.80
C GLU A 557 25.11 28.50 39.14
N GLU A 558 25.77 27.42 39.55
CA GLU A 558 27.02 26.94 38.94
C GLU A 558 26.79 26.40 37.51
N GLU A 559 25.68 25.70 37.28
CA GLU A 559 25.29 25.22 35.94
C GLU A 559 24.82 26.36 35.04
N LYS A 560 24.19 27.41 35.58
CA LYS A 560 23.83 28.62 34.83
C LYS A 560 25.06 29.36 34.36
N GLU A 561 26.09 29.51 35.21
CA GLU A 561 27.37 30.10 34.81
C GLU A 561 28.03 29.26 33.70
N GLN A 562 28.03 27.93 33.83
CA GLN A 562 28.50 27.03 32.78
C GLN A 562 27.66 27.13 31.50
N TYR A 563 26.34 27.28 31.61
CA TYR A 563 25.42 27.45 30.47
C TYR A 563 25.71 28.75 29.74
N GLU A 564 25.86 29.85 30.46
CA GLU A 564 26.25 31.16 29.94
C GLU A 564 27.61 31.12 29.24
N GLU A 565 28.59 30.45 29.82
CA GLU A 565 29.91 30.27 29.20
C GLU A 565 29.83 29.40 27.94
N THR A 566 29.05 28.31 27.98
CA THR A 566 28.88 27.37 26.87
C THR A 566 28.22 28.06 25.67
N PHE A 567 27.23 28.91 25.91
CA PHE A 567 26.48 29.64 24.88
C PHE A 567 26.93 31.10 24.71
N ALA A 568 28.10 31.49 25.23
CA ALA A 568 28.58 32.87 25.23
C ALA A 568 28.73 33.50 23.82
N ASP A 569 28.88 32.66 22.80
CA ASP A 569 29.00 33.08 21.40
C ASP A 569 27.66 33.19 20.66
N GLU A 570 26.52 32.86 21.28
CA GLU A 570 25.19 32.97 20.68
C GLU A 570 24.60 34.36 20.95
N GLU A 571 23.88 34.93 19.98
CA GLU A 571 23.29 36.28 20.11
C GLU A 571 22.21 36.33 21.20
N ASP A 572 21.49 35.22 21.40
CA ASP A 572 20.49 35.02 22.45
C ASP A 572 20.77 33.71 23.21
N LEU A 573 20.79 33.78 24.54
CA LEU A 573 20.86 32.60 25.42
C LEU A 573 19.52 31.85 25.36
N PRO A 574 19.49 30.57 24.94
CA PRO A 574 18.23 29.85 24.84
C PRO A 574 17.66 29.54 26.23
N ASP A 575 16.48 30.05 26.55
CA ASP A 575 15.80 29.81 27.85
C ASP A 575 15.41 28.33 28.06
N PHE A 576 15.16 27.61 26.95
CA PHE A 576 14.71 26.22 26.96
C PHE A 576 15.24 25.43 25.77
N ILE A 577 15.81 24.26 26.04
CA ILE A 577 16.25 23.29 25.04
C ILE A 577 15.36 22.06 25.13
N SER A 578 14.61 21.81 24.06
CA SER A 578 13.69 20.67 23.98
C SER A 578 14.43 19.32 24.00
N SER A 579 13.77 18.27 24.51
CA SER A 579 14.33 16.90 24.51
C SER A 579 14.61 16.36 23.10
N GLU A 580 13.93 16.86 22.07
CA GLU A 580 14.20 16.49 20.67
C GLU A 580 15.57 17.00 20.18
N GLN A 581 16.08 18.10 20.74
CA GLN A 581 17.37 18.69 20.39
C GLN A 581 18.54 18.02 21.11
N LEU A 582 18.31 17.38 22.25
CA LEU A 582 19.34 16.61 22.95
C LEU A 582 19.86 15.45 22.10
N ASN A 583 21.15 15.15 22.25
CA ASN A 583 21.88 14.15 21.49
C ASN A 583 21.87 14.38 19.96
N THR A 584 21.54 15.60 19.50
CA THR A 584 21.64 15.99 18.09
C THR A 584 22.85 16.91 17.85
N TRP A 585 22.85 18.05 18.51
CA TRP A 585 23.92 19.06 18.49
C TRP A 585 24.39 19.44 19.89
N LEU A 586 23.54 19.23 20.92
CA LEU A 586 23.88 19.34 22.33
C LEU A 586 24.01 17.95 22.94
N PHE A 587 25.13 17.67 23.61
CA PHE A 587 25.39 16.42 24.30
C PHE A 587 25.65 16.71 25.79
N ASN A 588 24.90 16.05 26.67
CA ASN A 588 25.10 16.17 28.12
C ASN A 588 25.83 14.93 28.65
N ASP A 589 27.01 15.14 29.21
CA ASP A 589 27.89 14.08 29.68
C ASP A 589 27.27 13.28 30.84
N ASP A 590 26.69 13.95 31.84
CA ASP A 590 26.08 13.29 33.00
C ASP A 590 24.88 12.40 32.64
N THR A 591 24.10 12.77 31.60
CA THR A 591 23.04 11.92 31.03
C THR A 591 23.65 10.63 30.42
N ILE A 592 24.71 10.76 29.62
CA ILE A 592 25.40 9.62 29.00
C ILE A 592 26.01 8.73 30.09
N ASP A 593 26.64 9.33 31.10
CA ASP A 593 27.27 8.63 32.20
C ASP A 593 26.25 7.80 32.99
N LYS A 594 25.08 8.36 33.33
CA LYS A 594 24.00 7.62 34.00
C LYS A 594 23.49 6.44 33.19
N VAL A 595 23.35 6.60 31.88
CA VAL A 595 22.99 5.51 30.97
C VAL A 595 24.04 4.39 31.02
N LEU A 596 25.33 4.74 30.93
CA LEU A 596 26.43 3.78 30.97
C LEU A 596 26.56 3.09 32.33
N TYR A 597 26.40 3.81 33.44
CA TYR A 597 26.39 3.23 34.78
C TYR A 597 25.24 2.25 34.96
N THR A 598 24.03 2.64 34.55
CA THR A 598 22.85 1.76 34.63
C THR A 598 23.05 0.49 33.82
N LEU A 599 23.63 0.58 32.63
CA LEU A 599 24.00 -0.57 31.80
C LEU A 599 25.04 -1.47 32.48
N MET A 600 26.10 -0.90 33.03
CA MET A 600 27.19 -1.69 33.64
C MET A 600 26.79 -2.33 34.98
N ASP A 601 25.85 -1.71 35.68
CA ASP A 601 25.30 -2.22 36.95
C ASP A 601 24.30 -3.36 36.70
N LYS A 602 23.26 -3.09 35.89
CA LYS A 602 22.12 -4.01 35.70
C LYS A 602 22.24 -4.93 34.48
N GLY A 603 23.17 -4.66 33.55
CA GLY A 603 23.32 -5.44 32.33
C GLY A 603 23.71 -6.89 32.61
N ILE A 604 23.25 -7.81 31.76
CA ILE A 604 23.60 -9.22 31.84
C ILE A 604 25.11 -9.38 31.65
N LYS A 605 25.73 -10.13 32.56
CA LYS A 605 27.17 -10.42 32.60
C LYS A 605 27.44 -11.89 32.28
N VAL A 606 28.56 -12.14 31.62
CA VAL A 606 29.12 -13.45 31.27
C VAL A 606 30.37 -13.73 32.11
N GLU A 607 31.03 -14.86 31.88
CA GLU A 607 32.26 -15.25 32.60
C GLU A 607 32.08 -15.24 34.14
N GLY A 608 30.97 -15.82 34.63
CA GLY A 608 30.68 -15.89 36.07
C GLY A 608 30.24 -14.57 36.71
N GLY A 609 29.95 -13.55 35.90
CA GLY A 609 29.47 -12.24 36.37
C GLY A 609 30.53 -11.14 36.33
N ASP A 610 31.76 -11.45 35.93
CA ASP A 610 32.89 -10.51 35.95
C ASP A 610 32.90 -9.56 34.75
N LYS A 611 32.21 -9.91 33.65
CA LYS A 611 32.29 -9.20 32.38
C LYS A 611 30.92 -8.97 31.77
N LEU A 612 30.63 -7.77 31.27
CA LEU A 612 29.39 -7.50 30.55
C LEU A 612 29.30 -8.39 29.31
N GLY A 613 28.13 -9.00 29.08
CA GLY A 613 27.86 -9.74 27.85
C GLY A 613 27.77 -8.80 26.63
N LYS A 614 27.75 -9.39 25.44
CA LYS A 614 27.68 -8.64 24.18
C LYS A 614 26.47 -7.71 24.18
N THR A 615 26.73 -6.43 23.90
CA THR A 615 25.78 -5.34 24.07
C THR A 615 25.75 -4.45 22.83
N ILE A 616 24.54 -4.04 22.41
CA ILE A 616 24.35 -3.07 21.32
C ILE A 616 23.71 -1.81 21.89
N ILE A 617 24.33 -0.65 21.65
CA ILE A 617 23.77 0.66 21.99
C ILE A 617 23.32 1.37 20.71
N PHE A 618 22.03 1.69 20.62
CA PHE A 618 21.45 2.38 19.48
C PHE A 618 21.50 3.89 19.69
N ALA A 619 22.50 4.53 19.10
CA ALA A 619 22.74 5.97 19.23
C ALA A 619 21.93 6.78 18.22
N LYS A 620 21.69 8.06 18.55
CA LYS A 620 20.88 9.00 17.75
C LYS A 620 21.55 9.42 16.45
N ASN A 621 22.85 9.68 16.46
CA ASN A 621 23.68 10.01 15.30
C ASN A 621 25.16 9.65 15.57
N HIS A 622 26.03 9.77 14.55
CA HIS A 622 27.45 9.41 14.65
C HIS A 622 28.15 10.14 15.82
N ARG A 623 27.90 11.44 15.98
CA ARG A 623 28.51 12.25 17.05
C ARG A 623 28.09 11.77 18.43
N HIS A 624 26.82 11.41 18.61
CA HIS A 624 26.33 10.79 19.84
C HIS A 624 27.06 9.47 20.10
N ALA A 625 27.22 8.63 19.07
CA ALA A 625 27.92 7.35 19.22
C ALA A 625 29.39 7.53 19.65
N VAL A 626 30.10 8.47 19.04
CA VAL A 626 31.47 8.84 19.42
C VAL A 626 31.50 9.33 20.87
N ARG A 627 30.59 10.24 21.24
CA ARG A 627 30.55 10.78 22.60
C ARG A 627 30.26 9.71 23.66
N ILE A 628 29.38 8.75 23.37
CA ILE A 628 29.13 7.60 24.26
C ILE A 628 30.42 6.79 24.50
N VAL A 629 31.19 6.50 23.45
CA VAL A 629 32.46 5.75 23.59
C VAL A 629 33.52 6.56 24.34
N GLU A 630 33.65 7.86 24.06
CA GLU A 630 34.55 8.74 24.81
C GLU A 630 34.24 8.76 26.31
N ARG A 631 32.95 8.93 26.67
CA ARG A 631 32.52 8.88 28.07
C ARG A 631 32.77 7.51 28.69
N PHE A 632 32.51 6.42 27.97
CA PHE A 632 32.81 5.07 28.44
C PHE A 632 34.29 4.91 28.80
N ASP A 633 35.20 5.39 27.95
CA ASP A 633 36.64 5.28 28.18
C ASP A 633 37.13 6.14 29.36
N ILE A 634 36.46 7.27 29.62
CA ILE A 634 36.72 8.13 30.79
C ILE A 634 36.25 7.44 32.08
N LEU A 635 35.04 6.85 32.07
CA LEU A 635 34.46 6.20 33.24
C LEU A 635 35.14 4.87 33.58
N PHE A 636 35.56 4.11 32.56
CA PHE A 636 36.10 2.76 32.70
C PHE A 636 37.48 2.61 32.04
N PRO A 637 38.51 3.38 32.47
CA PRO A 637 39.81 3.44 31.79
C PRO A 637 40.59 2.11 31.81
N HIS A 638 40.25 1.21 32.72
CA HIS A 638 40.87 -0.11 32.82
C HIS A 638 40.62 -1.01 31.59
N TYR A 639 39.58 -0.72 30.80
CA TYR A 639 39.30 -1.41 29.54
C TYR A 639 40.12 -0.92 28.34
N LYS A 640 40.94 0.13 28.50
CA LYS A 640 41.93 0.60 27.51
C LYS A 640 41.34 0.87 26.12
N GLY A 641 40.09 1.33 26.06
CA GLY A 641 39.41 1.65 24.81
C GLY A 641 38.87 0.46 24.04
N GLU A 642 39.29 -0.78 24.26
CA GLU A 642 38.92 -1.90 23.37
C GLU A 642 37.50 -2.45 23.59
N PHE A 643 36.91 -2.14 24.73
CA PHE A 643 35.65 -2.74 25.17
C PHE A 643 34.41 -2.14 24.49
N ALA A 644 34.42 -0.83 24.24
CA ALA A 644 33.35 -0.12 23.53
C ALA A 644 33.88 0.46 22.21
N ARG A 645 33.16 0.22 21.11
CA ARG A 645 33.53 0.75 19.78
C ARG A 645 32.32 1.28 19.04
N VAL A 646 32.54 2.36 18.28
CA VAL A 646 31.56 2.87 17.31
C VAL A 646 31.56 1.97 16.08
N ILE A 647 30.37 1.56 15.65
CA ILE A 647 30.13 0.79 14.42
C ILE A 647 29.03 1.50 13.61
N ASP A 648 29.45 2.38 12.71
CA ASP A 648 28.58 3.04 11.74
C ASP A 648 29.28 3.32 10.40
N ASN A 649 28.55 3.90 9.45
CA ASN A 649 29.02 4.13 8.07
C ASN A 649 30.19 5.12 7.95
N HIS A 650 30.51 5.89 9.01
CA HIS A 650 31.64 6.84 9.00
C HIS A 650 32.95 6.16 9.37
N ILE A 651 32.89 4.98 9.99
CA ILE A 651 34.07 4.23 10.40
C ILE A 651 34.63 3.45 9.21
N ASN A 652 35.87 3.77 8.84
CA ASN A 652 36.62 2.98 7.89
C ASN A 652 36.78 1.54 8.42
N TYR A 653 36.54 0.55 7.57
CA TYR A 653 36.58 -0.88 7.93
C TYR A 653 35.57 -1.29 9.02
N ALA A 654 34.41 -0.65 9.12
CA ALA A 654 33.34 -1.05 10.04
C ALA A 654 32.97 -2.54 9.98
N GLN A 655 33.10 -3.17 8.80
CA GLN A 655 32.86 -4.61 8.63
C GLN A 655 33.80 -5.48 9.48
N ASP A 656 35.09 -5.12 9.58
CA ASP A 656 36.05 -5.87 10.43
C ASP A 656 35.65 -5.80 11.91
N LEU A 657 35.11 -4.66 12.36
CA LEU A 657 34.58 -4.53 13.72
C LEU A 657 33.31 -5.36 13.93
N ILE A 658 32.43 -5.43 12.94
CA ILE A 658 31.22 -6.27 12.97
C ILE A 658 31.61 -7.75 13.06
N ASP A 659 32.57 -8.19 12.23
CA ASP A 659 33.03 -9.56 12.19
C ASP A 659 33.66 -9.95 13.55
N LYS A 660 34.52 -9.09 14.11
CA LYS A 660 35.09 -9.29 15.46
C LYS A 660 34.03 -9.25 16.57
N PHE A 661 33.05 -8.35 16.49
CA PHE A 661 31.97 -8.27 17.47
C PHE A 661 31.10 -9.55 17.46
N SER A 662 30.92 -10.15 16.28
CA SER A 662 30.15 -11.38 16.07
C SER A 662 30.84 -12.64 16.61
N GLU A 663 32.15 -12.58 16.91
CA GLU A 663 32.87 -13.68 17.53
C GLU A 663 32.80 -13.61 19.07
N LYS A 664 32.39 -14.71 19.70
CA LYS A 664 32.18 -14.84 21.16
C LYS A 664 33.34 -14.27 22.00
N ASP A 665 34.57 -14.67 21.68
CA ASP A 665 35.76 -14.37 22.50
C ASP A 665 36.48 -13.08 22.11
N LYS A 666 36.05 -12.40 21.04
CA LYS A 666 36.71 -11.19 20.54
C LYS A 666 36.08 -9.90 21.07
N MET A 667 36.87 -8.84 21.08
CA MET A 667 36.42 -7.47 21.35
C MET A 667 35.91 -6.80 20.07
N PRO A 668 34.98 -5.83 20.16
CA PRO A 668 34.43 -5.20 21.37
C PRO A 668 33.36 -6.04 22.09
N GLN A 669 32.98 -5.62 23.32
CA GLN A 669 31.79 -6.12 24.03
C GLN A 669 30.58 -5.18 23.87
N ILE A 670 30.82 -3.88 23.73
CA ILE A 670 29.79 -2.87 23.47
C ILE A 670 29.98 -2.33 22.05
N ALA A 671 28.98 -2.54 21.20
CA ALA A 671 28.91 -1.93 19.88
C ALA A 671 27.93 -0.76 19.90
N VAL A 672 28.43 0.46 19.74
CA VAL A 672 27.60 1.67 19.65
C VAL A 672 27.32 1.94 18.18
N SER A 673 26.07 1.82 17.74
CA SER A 673 25.71 1.86 16.33
C SER A 673 24.63 2.87 15.98
N VAL A 674 24.71 3.35 14.74
CA VAL A 674 23.73 4.21 14.10
C VAL A 674 23.30 3.52 12.79
N ASP A 675 22.09 2.97 12.78
CA ASP A 675 21.43 2.31 11.64
C ASP A 675 22.11 1.03 11.08
N MET A 676 23.41 0.79 11.31
CA MET A 676 24.12 -0.39 10.79
C MET A 676 23.70 -1.68 11.50
N LEU A 677 23.70 -1.70 12.83
CA LEU A 677 23.31 -2.88 13.63
C LEU A 677 21.80 -3.00 13.87
N ASP A 678 21.00 -2.02 13.40
CA ASP A 678 19.54 -2.02 13.55
C ASP A 678 18.88 -3.20 12.81
N THR A 679 19.52 -3.70 11.73
CA THR A 679 18.96 -4.75 10.85
C THR A 679 20.04 -5.71 10.34
N GLY A 680 19.72 -7.00 10.23
CA GLY A 680 20.43 -7.91 9.34
C GLY A 680 21.74 -8.52 9.84
N ILE A 681 22.15 -8.28 11.09
CA ILE A 681 23.35 -8.91 11.66
C ILE A 681 22.96 -9.97 12.69
N ASP A 682 23.58 -11.13 12.58
CA ASP A 682 23.27 -12.34 13.34
C ASP A 682 24.34 -12.60 14.40
N ILE A 683 24.07 -12.25 15.66
CA ILE A 683 24.98 -12.45 16.79
C ILE A 683 24.20 -13.05 17.96
N PRO A 684 24.18 -14.39 18.10
CA PRO A 684 23.46 -15.09 19.16
C PRO A 684 23.83 -14.66 20.59
N GLU A 685 25.08 -14.26 20.80
CA GLU A 685 25.67 -13.89 22.09
C GLU A 685 25.15 -12.56 22.65
N VAL A 686 24.43 -11.74 21.86
CA VAL A 686 23.91 -10.45 22.32
C VAL A 686 22.86 -10.65 23.41
N VAL A 687 23.11 -10.08 24.59
CA VAL A 687 22.26 -10.20 25.78
C VAL A 687 21.74 -8.87 26.31
N ASN A 688 22.28 -7.74 25.84
CA ASN A 688 21.81 -6.41 26.23
C ASN A 688 21.59 -5.52 25.00
N LEU A 689 20.42 -4.89 24.92
CA LEU A 689 20.10 -3.88 23.91
C LEU A 689 19.79 -2.56 24.60
N VAL A 690 20.39 -1.46 24.15
CA VAL A 690 20.21 -0.13 24.75
C VAL A 690 19.61 0.83 23.74
N PHE A 691 18.37 1.25 23.99
CA PHE A 691 17.64 2.21 23.18
C PHE A 691 17.95 3.62 23.67
N PHE A 692 19.01 4.22 23.12
CA PHE A 692 19.43 5.59 23.41
C PHE A 692 19.01 6.58 22.31
N LYS A 693 17.87 6.29 21.68
CA LYS A 693 17.20 7.11 20.67
C LYS A 693 15.70 6.84 20.66
N LYS A 694 14.90 7.84 20.28
CA LYS A 694 13.47 7.67 20.00
C LYS A 694 13.25 6.97 18.66
N VAL A 695 12.55 5.84 18.66
CA VAL A 695 12.24 4.98 17.51
C VAL A 695 10.78 5.21 17.12
N LYS A 696 10.56 5.88 16.00
CA LYS A 696 9.21 6.23 15.53
C LYS A 696 8.56 5.15 14.66
N SER A 697 9.36 4.24 14.10
CA SER A 697 8.91 3.20 13.17
C SER A 697 8.78 1.84 13.86
N LYS A 698 7.58 1.25 13.81
CA LYS A 698 7.28 -0.08 14.37
C LYS A 698 8.17 -1.18 13.82
N SER A 699 8.43 -1.15 12.52
CA SER A 699 9.31 -2.10 11.85
C SER A 699 10.74 -2.04 12.40
N LYS A 700 11.34 -0.83 12.49
CA LYS A 700 12.68 -0.66 13.06
C LYS A 700 12.72 -1.14 14.52
N PHE A 701 11.69 -0.81 15.31
CA PHE A 701 11.58 -1.21 16.70
C PHE A 701 11.66 -2.74 16.87
N TRP A 702 10.83 -3.50 16.17
CA TRP A 702 10.85 -4.96 16.25
C TRP A 702 12.12 -5.60 15.66
N GLN A 703 12.72 -4.98 14.64
CA GLN A 703 14.00 -5.46 14.08
C GLN A 703 15.18 -5.27 15.05
N MET A 704 15.16 -4.19 15.82
CA MET A 704 16.13 -3.91 16.89
C MET A 704 15.96 -4.93 18.03
N ILE A 705 14.73 -5.17 18.50
CA ILE A 705 14.42 -6.20 19.52
C ILE A 705 14.90 -7.58 19.05
N GLY A 706 14.64 -7.93 17.79
CA GLY A 706 15.05 -9.19 17.19
C GLY A 706 16.57 -9.45 17.15
N ARG A 707 17.42 -8.49 17.54
CA ARG A 707 18.86 -8.73 17.71
C ARG A 707 19.18 -9.56 18.96
N GLY A 708 18.34 -9.50 20.00
CA GLY A 708 18.56 -10.20 21.26
C GLY A 708 17.87 -11.58 21.36
N THR A 709 16.93 -11.90 20.48
CA THR A 709 16.01 -13.05 20.62
C THR A 709 16.63 -14.41 20.34
N ARG A 710 17.86 -14.47 19.82
CA ARG A 710 18.49 -15.74 19.41
C ARG A 710 18.96 -16.57 20.59
N LEU A 711 18.76 -17.88 20.49
CA LEU A 711 19.30 -18.89 21.41
C LEU A 711 20.83 -18.91 21.32
N CYS A 712 21.50 -19.08 22.46
CA CYS A 712 22.95 -19.25 22.53
C CYS A 712 23.29 -20.28 23.62
N PRO A 713 23.57 -21.54 23.24
CA PRO A 713 23.98 -22.56 24.20
C PRO A 713 25.32 -22.24 24.86
N ASP A 714 25.49 -22.69 26.11
CA ASP A 714 26.74 -22.54 26.88
C ASP A 714 27.25 -21.08 26.97
N LEU A 715 26.35 -20.09 26.96
CA LEU A 715 26.73 -18.69 26.98
C LEU A 715 27.29 -18.28 28.35
N PHE A 716 26.67 -18.73 29.44
CA PHE A 716 27.05 -18.38 30.81
C PHE A 716 27.99 -19.40 31.47
N GLY A 717 28.25 -20.52 30.80
CA GLY A 717 29.07 -21.62 31.28
C GLY A 717 28.59 -22.94 30.70
N THR A 718 29.36 -24.01 30.90
CA THR A 718 28.99 -25.35 30.40
C THR A 718 27.64 -25.79 30.99
N GLY A 719 26.66 -26.05 30.12
CA GLY A 719 25.29 -26.41 30.43
C GLY A 719 24.39 -25.25 30.85
N ILE A 720 24.85 -24.00 30.77
CA ILE A 720 24.06 -22.81 31.12
C ILE A 720 23.86 -21.96 29.87
N ASP A 721 22.73 -22.20 29.22
CA ASP A 721 22.32 -21.54 27.99
C ASP A 721 21.77 -20.14 28.26
N LYS A 722 21.69 -19.34 27.20
CA LYS A 722 20.96 -18.08 27.21
C LYS A 722 19.46 -18.35 27.37
N ASP A 723 18.88 -17.80 28.43
CA ASP A 723 17.46 -17.94 28.78
C ASP A 723 16.63 -16.68 28.47
N HIS A 724 17.23 -15.48 28.56
CA HIS A 724 16.60 -14.20 28.23
C HIS A 724 17.63 -13.15 27.81
N PHE A 725 17.16 -11.97 27.41
CA PHE A 725 18.00 -10.78 27.22
C PHE A 725 17.34 -9.52 27.81
N LEU A 726 18.13 -8.48 28.06
CA LEU A 726 17.64 -7.21 28.60
C LEU A 726 17.56 -6.12 27.52
N ILE A 727 16.51 -5.31 27.62
CA ILE A 727 16.33 -4.11 26.81
C ILE A 727 16.27 -2.90 27.75
N PHE A 728 17.27 -2.04 27.66
CA PHE A 728 17.32 -0.76 28.36
C PHE A 728 16.66 0.32 27.50
N ASP A 729 15.57 0.90 27.97
CA ASP A 729 14.85 1.96 27.24
C ASP A 729 14.95 3.28 28.00
N PHE A 730 15.76 4.20 27.47
CA PHE A 730 15.98 5.54 28.05
C PHE A 730 15.17 6.63 27.33
N CYS A 731 14.33 6.26 26.36
CA CYS A 731 13.67 7.21 25.45
C CYS A 731 12.16 6.96 25.32
N GLY A 732 11.57 6.16 26.20
CA GLY A 732 10.13 5.90 26.24
C GLY A 732 9.58 5.21 24.98
N ASN A 733 10.37 4.36 24.34
CA ASN A 733 9.98 3.66 23.11
C ASN A 733 8.86 2.64 23.36
N PHE A 734 8.95 1.87 24.46
CA PHE A 734 7.91 0.89 24.80
C PHE A 734 6.58 1.59 25.11
N GLU A 735 6.60 2.62 25.94
CA GLU A 735 5.42 3.45 26.22
C GLU A 735 4.82 4.03 24.93
N PHE A 736 5.66 4.59 24.04
CA PHE A 736 5.22 5.12 22.76
C PHE A 736 4.48 4.08 21.91
N PHE A 737 4.98 2.84 21.80
CA PHE A 737 4.33 1.79 21.02
C PHE A 737 3.16 1.10 21.74
N ARG A 738 3.09 1.16 23.08
CA ARG A 738 1.89 0.78 23.86
C ARG A 738 0.72 1.72 23.53
N VAL A 739 0.97 3.03 23.41
CA VAL A 739 -0.06 4.04 23.08
C VAL A 739 -0.33 4.14 21.57
N ASN A 740 0.73 4.12 20.76
CA ASN A 740 0.66 4.24 19.29
C ASN A 740 1.09 2.94 18.61
N ALA A 741 0.19 1.96 18.59
CA ALA A 741 0.48 0.61 18.10
C ALA A 741 0.94 0.51 16.62
N GLN A 742 0.69 1.54 15.80
CA GLN A 742 1.15 1.64 14.40
C GLN A 742 2.45 2.46 14.24
N GLY A 743 2.90 3.17 15.28
CA GLY A 743 4.00 4.14 15.20
C GLY A 743 3.63 5.43 14.44
N LYS A 744 4.62 6.25 14.10
CA LYS A 744 4.42 7.41 13.20
C LYS A 744 4.66 6.99 11.76
N GLU A 745 3.73 7.38 10.88
CA GLU A 745 3.87 7.15 9.44
C GLU A 745 5.17 7.74 8.91
N VAL A 746 5.95 6.92 8.25
CA VAL A 746 7.09 7.39 7.44
C VAL A 746 6.50 7.95 6.16
N LYS A 747 6.30 9.28 6.09
CA LYS A 747 5.95 9.95 4.82
C LYS A 747 7.05 9.65 3.79
N HIS A 748 6.65 9.19 2.60
CA HIS A 748 7.60 8.96 1.51
C HIS A 748 8.28 10.29 1.15
N ILE A 749 9.59 10.23 0.96
CA ILE A 749 10.38 11.37 0.52
C ILE A 749 10.32 11.36 -1.01
N THR A 750 9.49 12.21 -1.61
CA THR A 750 9.58 12.52 -3.04
C THR A 750 10.91 13.22 -3.29
N SER A 751 11.56 12.88 -4.41
CA SER A 751 12.86 13.47 -4.73
C SER A 751 12.70 14.97 -5.00
N LEU A 752 13.78 15.73 -4.80
CA LEU A 752 13.72 17.17 -5.05
C LEU A 752 13.44 17.48 -6.53
N THR A 753 14.04 16.72 -7.45
CA THR A 753 13.77 16.80 -8.90
C THR A 753 12.30 16.53 -9.21
N GLU A 754 11.72 15.46 -8.66
CA GLU A 754 10.29 15.15 -8.81
C GLU A 754 9.39 16.29 -8.31
N LYS A 755 9.74 16.92 -7.18
CA LYS A 755 9.01 18.08 -6.65
C LYS A 755 9.09 19.31 -7.57
N ILE A 756 10.27 19.59 -8.13
CA ILE A 756 10.48 20.70 -9.07
C ILE A 756 9.71 20.44 -10.37
N PHE A 757 9.78 19.24 -10.90
CA PHE A 757 9.02 18.87 -12.10
C PHE A 757 7.52 19.06 -11.87
N ASN A 758 7.00 18.55 -10.74
CA ASN A 758 5.58 18.66 -10.41
C ASN A 758 5.11 20.11 -10.23
N ILE A 759 5.94 20.98 -9.63
CA ILE A 759 5.57 22.38 -9.43
C ILE A 759 5.60 23.16 -10.74
N LYS A 760 6.54 22.86 -11.65
CA LYS A 760 6.57 23.43 -13.00
C LYS A 760 5.34 23.03 -13.81
N VAL A 761 4.90 21.77 -13.71
CA VAL A 761 3.65 21.31 -14.34
C VAL A 761 2.44 22.10 -13.81
N ASP A 762 2.38 22.34 -12.50
CA ASP A 762 1.32 23.16 -11.90
C ASP A 762 1.37 24.63 -12.37
N LEU A 763 2.57 25.23 -12.44
CA LEU A 763 2.77 26.57 -12.97
C LEU A 763 2.28 26.67 -14.43
N VAL A 764 2.67 25.72 -15.29
CA VAL A 764 2.21 25.67 -16.69
C VAL A 764 0.69 25.59 -16.77
N LYS A 765 0.05 24.80 -15.89
CA LYS A 765 -1.41 24.66 -15.83
C LYS A 765 -2.09 25.96 -15.41
N GLU A 766 -1.61 26.62 -14.36
CA GLU A 766 -2.20 27.88 -13.87
C GLU A 766 -2.00 29.05 -14.85
N LEU A 767 -0.85 29.13 -15.52
CA LEU A 767 -0.54 30.16 -16.53
C LEU A 767 -1.40 30.03 -17.81
N GLN A 768 -2.23 28.99 -17.95
CA GLN A 768 -3.22 28.88 -19.03
C GLN A 768 -4.45 29.76 -18.82
N ASN A 769 -4.66 30.27 -17.60
CA ASN A 769 -5.84 31.06 -17.30
C ASN A 769 -5.88 32.34 -18.18
N ILE A 770 -7.09 32.81 -18.48
CA ILE A 770 -7.33 34.02 -19.28
C ILE A 770 -6.67 35.25 -18.68
N ASP A 771 -6.52 35.28 -17.35
CA ASP A 771 -5.90 36.36 -16.60
C ASP A 771 -4.38 36.50 -16.89
N TYR A 772 -3.75 35.48 -17.47
CA TYR A 772 -2.31 35.43 -17.75
C TYR A 772 -1.97 35.35 -19.25
N GLN A 773 -2.86 35.83 -20.12
CA GLN A 773 -2.68 35.81 -21.58
C GLN A 773 -1.90 37.03 -22.13
N GLU A 774 -1.07 37.66 -21.31
CA GLU A 774 -0.15 38.71 -21.78
C GLU A 774 1.14 38.09 -22.34
N GLU A 775 1.80 38.79 -23.26
CA GLU A 775 2.96 38.28 -24.02
C GLU A 775 4.09 37.75 -23.11
N GLN A 776 4.33 38.40 -21.97
CA GLN A 776 5.38 38.01 -21.02
C GLN A 776 5.07 36.68 -20.32
N TYR A 777 3.82 36.46 -19.88
CA TYR A 777 3.40 35.23 -19.21
C TYR A 777 3.31 34.06 -20.19
N ILE A 778 2.85 34.31 -21.43
CA ILE A 778 2.84 33.31 -22.50
C ILE A 778 4.28 32.87 -22.81
N SER A 779 5.22 33.80 -22.93
CA SER A 779 6.62 33.48 -23.19
C SER A 779 7.23 32.63 -22.08
N PHE A 780 6.97 32.97 -20.81
CA PHE A 780 7.45 32.19 -19.67
C PHE A 780 6.84 30.79 -19.62
N ARG A 781 5.53 30.67 -19.85
CA ARG A 781 4.84 29.38 -19.94
C ARG A 781 5.42 28.51 -21.06
N ASP A 782 5.67 29.08 -22.24
CA ASP A 782 6.25 28.36 -23.38
C ASP A 782 7.69 27.91 -23.10
N GLU A 783 8.44 28.65 -22.29
CA GLU A 783 9.79 28.30 -21.86
C GLU A 783 9.76 27.09 -20.89
N LEU A 784 8.86 27.13 -19.89
CA LEU A 784 8.61 26.00 -18.99
C LEU A 784 8.16 24.74 -19.74
N ILE A 785 7.26 24.86 -20.72
CA ILE A 785 6.81 23.73 -21.55
C ILE A 785 7.98 23.14 -22.35
N LYS A 786 8.82 23.99 -22.96
CA LYS A 786 9.99 23.51 -23.71
C LYS A 786 10.95 22.74 -22.83
N GLU A 787 11.17 23.20 -21.60
CA GLU A 787 12.03 22.53 -20.63
C GLU A 787 11.44 21.17 -20.22
N LEU A 788 10.17 21.13 -19.79
CA LEU A 788 9.48 19.89 -19.39
C LEU A 788 9.46 18.87 -20.54
N VAL A 789 9.15 19.31 -21.77
CA VAL A 789 9.16 18.44 -22.95
C VAL A 789 10.57 17.97 -23.30
N ALA A 790 11.60 18.81 -23.12
CA ALA A 790 12.99 18.42 -23.34
C ALA A 790 13.42 17.34 -22.35
N GLU A 791 13.08 17.48 -21.07
CA GLU A 791 13.34 16.46 -20.04
C GLU A 791 12.65 15.12 -20.39
N ILE A 792 11.38 15.15 -20.81
CA ILE A 792 10.65 13.95 -21.23
C ILE A 792 11.29 13.30 -22.46
N LYS A 793 11.76 14.10 -23.44
CA LYS A 793 12.44 13.59 -24.65
C LYS A 793 13.79 12.95 -24.36
N GLN A 794 14.47 13.34 -23.27
CA GLN A 794 15.75 12.76 -22.87
C GLN A 794 15.60 11.39 -22.20
N LEU A 795 14.38 11.02 -21.79
CA LEU A 795 14.13 9.69 -21.23
C LEU A 795 14.51 8.59 -22.22
N ASN A 796 15.33 7.65 -21.77
CA ASN A 796 15.70 6.50 -22.58
C ASN A 796 14.48 5.60 -22.78
N ARG A 797 13.93 5.59 -23.99
CA ARG A 797 12.74 4.79 -24.36
C ARG A 797 12.97 3.29 -24.28
N ASP A 798 14.22 2.84 -24.33
CA ASP A 798 14.59 1.43 -24.21
C ASP A 798 14.68 0.98 -22.75
N ASN A 799 14.71 1.92 -21.79
CA ASN A 799 14.72 1.60 -20.37
C ASN A 799 13.41 0.95 -19.94
N PHE A 800 13.49 -0.12 -19.15
CA PHE A 800 12.31 -0.92 -18.81
C PHE A 800 11.25 -0.12 -18.03
N GLN A 801 11.64 0.84 -17.18
CA GLN A 801 10.70 1.67 -16.43
C GLN A 801 9.96 2.63 -17.37
N VAL A 802 10.68 3.23 -18.31
CA VAL A 802 10.09 4.14 -19.32
C VAL A 802 9.14 3.37 -20.24
N LYS A 803 9.48 2.15 -20.65
CA LYS A 803 8.61 1.29 -21.47
C LYS A 803 7.24 1.03 -20.82
N GLN A 804 7.18 0.82 -19.50
CA GLN A 804 5.91 0.62 -18.79
C GLN A 804 4.98 1.85 -18.84
N HIS A 805 5.55 3.05 -19.06
CA HIS A 805 4.82 4.31 -19.16
C HIS A 805 4.88 4.94 -20.56
N LEU A 806 5.28 4.17 -21.59
CA LEU A 806 5.58 4.69 -22.93
C LEU A 806 4.40 5.45 -23.57
N ARG A 807 3.17 5.01 -23.29
CA ARG A 807 1.93 5.69 -23.73
C ARG A 807 1.90 7.16 -23.29
N PHE A 808 2.25 7.43 -22.03
CA PHE A 808 2.25 8.77 -21.46
C PHE A 808 3.46 9.57 -21.94
N VAL A 809 4.64 8.93 -21.99
CA VAL A 809 5.86 9.55 -22.52
C VAL A 809 5.66 10.00 -23.97
N ASP A 810 5.07 9.17 -24.82
CA ASP A 810 4.76 9.51 -26.21
C ASP A 810 3.78 10.69 -26.29
N ARG A 811 2.69 10.64 -25.52
CA ARG A 811 1.68 11.71 -25.47
C ARG A 811 2.29 13.06 -25.07
N TYR A 812 3.04 13.10 -23.98
CA TYR A 812 3.55 14.36 -23.40
C TYR A 812 4.95 14.76 -23.87
N SER A 813 5.60 13.96 -24.74
CA SER A 813 6.84 14.35 -25.43
C SER A 813 6.63 15.35 -26.57
N VAL A 814 5.38 15.73 -26.86
CA VAL A 814 4.98 16.58 -27.97
C VAL A 814 4.39 17.87 -27.39
N ILE A 815 4.81 19.04 -27.89
CA ILE A 815 4.43 20.35 -27.32
C ILE A 815 2.91 20.57 -27.40
N GLU A 816 2.29 20.05 -28.45
CA GLU A 816 0.87 20.17 -28.72
C GLU A 816 -0.01 19.60 -27.59
N ALA A 817 0.47 18.57 -26.88
CA ALA A 817 -0.23 18.00 -25.72
C ALA A 817 -0.25 18.94 -24.50
N TRP A 818 0.60 19.97 -24.49
CA TRP A 818 0.69 20.97 -23.43
C TRP A 818 -0.08 22.25 -23.76
N ASN A 819 -0.69 22.36 -24.95
CA ASN A 819 -1.43 23.57 -25.33
C ASN A 819 -2.67 23.78 -24.45
N ASN A 820 -3.32 22.70 -24.04
CA ASN A 820 -4.46 22.73 -23.13
C ASN A 820 -4.33 21.57 -22.13
N LEU A 821 -3.66 21.85 -21.03
CA LEU A 821 -3.40 20.91 -19.95
C LEU A 821 -4.62 20.87 -19.01
N GLY A 822 -5.38 19.78 -19.08
CA GLY A 822 -6.48 19.52 -18.15
C GLY A 822 -6.01 18.89 -16.83
N ILE A 823 -6.94 18.70 -15.91
CA ILE A 823 -6.66 18.14 -14.58
C ILE A 823 -6.23 16.67 -14.66
N ILE A 824 -6.85 15.91 -15.58
CA ILE A 824 -6.46 14.53 -15.85
C ILE A 824 -5.02 14.50 -16.37
N ASP A 825 -4.66 15.42 -17.27
CA ASP A 825 -3.32 15.47 -17.84
C ASP A 825 -2.26 15.76 -16.78
N VAL A 826 -2.52 16.72 -15.87
CA VAL A 826 -1.64 17.00 -14.73
C VAL A 826 -1.46 15.75 -13.86
N SER A 827 -2.55 15.03 -13.57
CA SER A 827 -2.49 13.80 -12.78
C SER A 827 -1.69 12.71 -13.50
N GLU A 828 -1.92 12.49 -14.80
CA GLU A 828 -1.20 11.51 -15.62
C GLU A 828 0.31 11.83 -15.65
N ILE A 829 0.69 13.09 -15.83
CA ILE A 829 2.08 13.53 -15.85
C ILE A 829 2.73 13.31 -14.47
N LYS A 830 2.07 13.72 -13.39
CA LYS A 830 2.62 13.58 -12.03
C LYS A 830 2.76 12.12 -11.62
N GLU A 831 1.82 11.26 -12.01
CA GLU A 831 1.81 9.84 -11.64
C GLU A 831 2.78 9.01 -12.50
N HIS A 832 2.81 9.23 -13.81
CA HIS A 832 3.51 8.34 -14.74
C HIS A 832 4.82 8.89 -15.30
N ILE A 833 5.01 10.22 -15.30
CA ILE A 833 6.21 10.85 -15.90
C ILE A 833 7.14 11.40 -14.83
N SER A 834 6.63 12.17 -13.87
CA SER A 834 7.47 12.81 -12.84
C SER A 834 8.42 11.86 -12.09
N PRO A 835 8.04 10.59 -11.78
CA PRO A 835 8.92 9.65 -11.09
C PRO A 835 10.06 9.11 -11.96
N LEU A 836 9.97 9.27 -13.29
CA LEU A 836 10.96 8.79 -14.27
C LEU A 836 12.06 9.82 -14.56
N ILE A 837 11.84 11.08 -14.19
CA ILE A 837 12.78 12.16 -14.45
C ILE A 837 14.07 11.92 -13.64
N ILE A 838 15.18 11.85 -14.36
CA ILE A 838 16.48 11.55 -13.79
C ILE A 838 17.02 12.82 -13.10
N PRO A 839 17.51 12.74 -11.86
CA PRO A 839 18.14 13.89 -11.23
C PRO A 839 19.43 14.28 -11.98
N ASP A 840 19.47 15.49 -12.53
CA ASP A 840 20.70 16.02 -13.14
C ASP A 840 21.81 16.26 -12.12
N SER A 841 23.06 16.34 -12.55
CA SER A 841 24.25 16.55 -11.70
C SER A 841 24.40 17.98 -11.14
N GLU A 842 23.34 18.79 -11.19
CA GLU A 842 23.32 20.13 -10.60
C GLU A 842 23.42 20.09 -9.06
N ASP A 843 23.91 21.18 -8.48
CA ASP A 843 24.06 21.37 -7.03
C ASP A 843 22.70 21.20 -6.30
N GLU A 844 22.65 20.34 -5.28
CA GLU A 844 21.45 20.10 -4.47
C GLU A 844 20.90 21.39 -3.85
N MET A 845 21.78 22.30 -3.42
CA MET A 845 21.38 23.54 -2.77
C MET A 845 20.71 24.51 -3.75
N ALA A 846 21.18 24.55 -5.01
CA ALA A 846 20.55 25.33 -6.07
C ALA A 846 19.14 24.80 -6.38
N LYS A 847 18.99 23.48 -6.52
CA LYS A 847 17.66 22.84 -6.71
C LYS A 847 16.70 23.13 -5.56
N ARG A 848 17.19 23.13 -4.31
CA ARG A 848 16.36 23.41 -3.13
C ARG A 848 15.83 24.84 -3.18
N PHE A 849 16.67 25.75 -3.64
CA PHE A 849 16.28 27.15 -3.82
C PHE A 849 15.32 27.35 -4.98
N ASP A 850 15.58 26.73 -6.13
CA ASP A 850 14.65 26.73 -7.27
C ASP A 850 13.25 26.25 -6.83
N TYR A 851 13.17 25.14 -6.07
CA TYR A 851 11.91 24.66 -5.52
C TYR A 851 11.22 25.68 -4.59
N LEU A 852 11.97 26.39 -3.75
CA LEU A 852 11.40 27.42 -2.86
C LEU A 852 10.81 28.57 -3.66
N VAL A 853 11.52 29.06 -4.69
CA VAL A 853 11.05 30.18 -5.50
C VAL A 853 9.86 29.78 -6.37
N PHE A 854 9.90 28.62 -7.04
CA PHE A 854 8.72 28.10 -7.77
C PHE A 854 7.51 27.90 -6.85
N THR A 855 7.72 27.58 -5.57
CA THR A 855 6.62 27.49 -4.59
C THR A 855 6.00 28.85 -4.30
N ILE A 856 6.81 29.91 -4.28
CA ILE A 856 6.32 31.28 -4.10
C ILE A 856 5.56 31.72 -5.34
N GLU A 857 6.09 31.47 -6.54
CA GLU A 857 5.44 31.78 -7.81
C GLU A 857 4.08 31.11 -7.95
N LEU A 858 4.00 29.80 -7.67
CA LEU A 858 2.73 29.08 -7.73
C LEU A 858 1.74 29.60 -6.70
N ALA A 859 2.21 29.92 -5.48
CA ALA A 859 1.36 30.49 -4.45
C ALA A 859 0.85 31.90 -4.83
N TYR A 860 1.66 32.70 -5.52
CA TYR A 860 1.26 33.99 -6.08
C TYR A 860 0.12 33.83 -7.10
N LEU A 861 0.26 32.91 -8.06
CA LEU A 861 -0.79 32.62 -9.06
C LEU A 861 -2.09 32.11 -8.42
N LEU A 862 -1.98 31.29 -7.36
CA LEU A 862 -3.13 30.75 -6.64
C LEU A 862 -3.73 31.70 -5.59
N GLY A 863 -3.14 32.87 -5.37
CA GLY A 863 -3.55 33.80 -4.30
C GLY A 863 -3.40 33.24 -2.88
N LYS A 864 -2.44 32.33 -2.65
CA LYS A 864 -2.17 31.67 -1.36
C LYS A 864 -0.93 32.24 -0.66
N PRO A 865 -0.87 32.23 0.68
CA PRO A 865 0.32 32.68 1.40
C PRO A 865 1.45 31.63 1.34
N ALA A 866 2.68 32.08 1.09
CA ALA A 866 3.90 31.25 1.04
C ALA A 866 4.97 31.69 2.06
N ASN A 867 4.55 32.19 3.23
CA ASN A 867 5.42 32.86 4.22
C ASN A 867 6.70 32.06 4.55
N ARG A 868 6.57 30.77 4.82
CA ARG A 868 7.73 29.91 5.14
C ARG A 868 8.76 29.83 4.01
N ALA A 869 8.31 29.82 2.75
CA ALA A 869 9.21 29.79 1.61
C ALA A 869 9.89 31.16 1.44
N LYS A 870 9.12 32.25 1.57
CA LYS A 870 9.65 33.63 1.56
C LYS A 870 10.71 33.83 2.64
N ASP A 871 10.43 33.43 3.88
CA ASP A 871 11.36 33.53 5.01
C ASP A 871 12.70 32.82 4.74
N ASN A 872 12.67 31.66 4.08
CA ASN A 872 13.88 30.92 3.73
C ASN A 872 14.68 31.62 2.62
N VAL A 873 14.01 32.22 1.63
CA VAL A 873 14.67 33.01 0.58
C VAL A 873 15.30 34.26 1.19
N VAL A 874 14.62 34.95 2.10
CA VAL A 874 15.14 36.10 2.84
C VAL A 874 16.37 35.72 3.67
N LYS A 875 16.33 34.61 4.42
CA LYS A 875 17.49 34.08 5.16
C LYS A 875 18.67 33.79 4.24
N THR A 876 18.41 33.22 3.07
CA THR A 876 19.43 32.94 2.05
C THR A 876 20.06 34.25 1.55
N ALA A 877 19.26 35.30 1.32
CA ALA A 877 19.76 36.61 0.93
C ALA A 877 20.61 37.28 2.03
N TYR A 878 20.23 37.16 3.31
CA TYR A 878 21.07 37.64 4.42
C TYR A 878 22.40 36.89 4.51
N ALA A 879 22.38 35.57 4.37
CA ALA A 879 23.59 34.76 4.36
C ALA A 879 24.53 35.10 3.19
N LEU A 880 23.98 35.38 2.00
CA LEU A 880 24.78 35.85 0.87
C LEU A 880 25.35 37.27 1.12
N SER A 881 24.58 38.16 1.74
CA SER A 881 25.05 39.52 2.02
C SER A 881 26.25 39.58 2.97
N SER A 882 26.42 38.61 3.88
CA SER A 882 27.61 38.52 4.74
C SER A 882 28.87 38.08 3.97
N LEU A 883 28.71 37.48 2.80
CA LEU A 883 29.77 37.04 1.90
C LEU A 883 30.14 38.11 0.86
N SER A 884 30.00 39.40 1.21
CA SER A 884 30.24 40.55 0.31
C SER A 884 31.71 40.71 -0.14
N THR A 885 32.60 39.80 0.24
CA THR A 885 33.99 39.74 -0.25
C THR A 885 34.12 38.92 -1.54
N ILE A 886 33.10 38.12 -1.89
CA ILE A 886 33.08 37.31 -3.10
C ILE A 886 32.61 38.16 -4.29
N PRO A 887 33.41 38.29 -5.39
CA PRO A 887 33.05 39.13 -6.53
C PRO A 887 31.69 38.82 -7.15
N GLN A 888 31.35 37.53 -7.27
CA GLN A 888 30.07 37.08 -7.85
C GLN A 888 28.85 37.51 -7.01
N VAL A 889 29.02 37.62 -5.69
CA VAL A 889 27.98 38.08 -4.75
C VAL A 889 27.87 39.61 -4.81
N LEU A 890 28.99 40.32 -4.91
CA LEU A 890 29.02 41.78 -5.08
C LEU A 890 28.30 42.22 -6.35
N ASP A 891 28.48 41.49 -7.45
CA ASP A 891 27.81 41.77 -8.73
C ASP A 891 26.28 41.68 -8.65
N LYS A 892 25.74 40.92 -7.68
CA LYS A 892 24.30 40.73 -7.45
C LYS A 892 23.79 41.43 -6.18
N LYS A 893 24.61 42.32 -5.58
CA LYS A 893 24.33 42.98 -4.29
C LYS A 893 22.99 43.73 -4.27
N GLU A 894 22.63 44.42 -5.34
CA GLU A 894 21.38 45.20 -5.41
C GLU A 894 20.15 44.30 -5.28
N ILE A 895 20.15 43.14 -5.96
CA ILE A 895 19.06 42.15 -5.88
C ILE A 895 19.03 41.52 -4.47
N ILE A 896 20.19 41.15 -3.92
CA ILE A 896 20.30 40.60 -2.56
C ILE A 896 19.70 41.55 -1.51
N GLN A 897 19.97 42.86 -1.63
CA GLN A 897 19.43 43.86 -0.72
C GLN A 897 17.92 44.09 -0.94
N LYS A 898 17.45 44.06 -2.19
CA LYS A 898 16.02 44.20 -2.52
C LYS A 898 15.19 43.07 -1.90
N VAL A 899 15.67 41.83 -1.95
CA VAL A 899 14.96 40.66 -1.38
C VAL A 899 14.83 40.71 0.14
N GLN A 900 15.71 41.46 0.83
CA GLN A 900 15.69 41.61 2.29
C GLN A 900 14.61 42.59 2.78
N THR A 901 13.98 43.39 1.91
CA THR A 901 12.99 44.38 2.33
C THR A 901 11.57 43.82 2.24
N ASP A 902 10.73 44.18 3.22
CA ASP A 902 9.31 43.80 3.22
C ASP A 902 8.56 44.39 2.03
N ASP A 903 8.95 45.60 1.58
CA ASP A 903 8.36 46.29 0.42
C ASP A 903 8.44 45.45 -0.85
N PHE A 904 9.54 44.73 -1.07
CA PHE A 904 9.69 43.83 -2.22
C PHE A 904 8.61 42.74 -2.21
N TRP A 905 8.39 42.08 -1.07
CA TRP A 905 7.45 40.96 -0.98
C TRP A 905 5.97 41.37 -1.03
N LEU A 906 5.68 42.67 -0.87
CA LEU A 906 4.36 43.27 -1.00
C LEU A 906 4.03 43.64 -2.45
N GLU A 907 5.02 44.10 -3.21
CA GLU A 907 4.84 44.64 -4.56
C GLU A 907 5.32 43.71 -5.70
N ALA A 908 6.15 42.71 -5.39
CA ALA A 908 6.75 41.85 -6.39
C ALA A 908 5.74 41.01 -7.17
N ASP A 909 5.98 40.92 -8.48
CA ASP A 909 5.26 40.07 -9.41
C ASP A 909 6.01 38.75 -9.69
N LEU A 910 5.40 37.91 -10.52
CA LEU A 910 5.97 36.62 -10.92
C LEU A 910 7.40 36.75 -11.49
N PHE A 911 7.65 37.75 -12.33
CA PHE A 911 8.94 37.92 -13.01
C PHE A 911 10.02 38.46 -12.10
N GLU A 912 9.65 39.24 -11.08
CA GLU A 912 10.57 39.64 -10.03
C GLU A 912 11.01 38.44 -9.17
N PHE A 913 10.13 37.47 -8.91
CA PHE A 913 10.53 36.22 -8.25
C PHE A 913 11.47 35.39 -9.12
N GLU A 914 11.18 35.25 -10.42
CA GLU A 914 12.04 34.52 -11.34
C GLU A 914 13.43 35.17 -11.48
N MET A 915 13.49 36.50 -11.53
CA MET A 915 14.75 37.26 -11.50
C MET A 915 15.56 36.96 -10.22
N VAL A 916 14.90 36.83 -9.06
CA VAL A 916 15.56 36.45 -7.80
C VAL A 916 16.09 35.02 -7.87
N ARG A 917 15.33 34.10 -8.48
CA ARG A 917 15.75 32.71 -8.69
C ARG A 917 17.06 32.65 -9.46
N GLU A 918 17.09 33.25 -10.65
CA GLU A 918 18.26 33.25 -11.53
C GLU A 918 19.47 33.94 -10.90
N ALA A 919 19.25 35.07 -10.21
CA ALA A 919 20.34 35.86 -9.64
C ALA A 919 21.03 35.17 -8.46
N LEU A 920 20.27 34.42 -7.63
CA LEU A 920 20.79 33.85 -6.39
C LEU A 920 21.17 32.37 -6.50
N ARG A 921 20.56 31.58 -7.40
CA ARG A 921 20.74 30.11 -7.43
C ARG A 921 22.21 29.66 -7.47
N ASP A 922 23.04 30.27 -8.30
CA ASP A 922 24.46 29.92 -8.46
C ASP A 922 25.35 30.42 -7.32
N LEU A 923 24.84 31.35 -6.51
CA LEU A 923 25.58 31.93 -5.38
C LEU A 923 25.43 31.10 -4.10
N ILE A 924 24.41 30.25 -4.01
CA ILE A 924 24.08 29.49 -2.80
C ILE A 924 25.19 28.50 -2.43
N ARG A 925 25.94 28.00 -3.42
CA ARG A 925 27.13 27.16 -3.19
C ARG A 925 28.19 27.80 -2.29
N PHE A 926 28.19 29.13 -2.16
CA PHE A 926 29.13 29.87 -1.31
C PHE A 926 28.67 29.99 0.14
N ILE A 927 27.40 29.69 0.42
CA ILE A 927 26.88 29.62 1.78
C ILE A 927 27.45 28.36 2.40
N GLU A 928 28.44 28.50 3.28
CA GLU A 928 28.81 27.39 4.16
C GLU A 928 27.56 26.99 4.94
N GLY A 929 27.05 25.77 4.71
CA GLY A 929 25.86 25.30 5.41
C GLY A 929 26.04 25.47 6.91
N ASP A 930 25.00 25.93 7.61
CA ASP A 930 24.99 26.17 9.06
C ASP A 930 25.73 25.03 9.78
N LYS A 931 27.00 25.26 10.10
CA LYS A 931 27.72 24.45 11.07
C LYS A 931 27.19 24.89 12.41
N ARG A 932 25.95 24.50 12.70
CA ARG A 932 25.35 24.68 14.03
C ARG A 932 26.40 24.24 15.03
N LYS A 933 26.87 25.17 15.87
CA LYS A 933 27.94 24.92 16.82
C LYS A 933 27.53 23.73 17.69
N ILE A 934 28.49 22.85 17.92
CA ILE A 934 28.28 21.65 18.70
C ILE A 934 28.64 22.00 20.13
N TYR A 935 27.74 21.73 21.04
CA TYR A 935 27.92 22.05 22.45
C TYR A 935 27.97 20.76 23.27
N TYR A 936 28.88 20.75 24.24
CA TYR A 936 29.02 19.68 25.23
C TYR A 936 28.82 20.29 26.60
N THR A 937 27.94 19.68 27.38
CA THR A 937 27.55 20.14 28.72
C THR A 937 27.70 18.99 29.71
N ASN A 938 27.71 19.32 30.99
CA ASN A 938 27.78 18.32 32.07
C ASN A 938 26.86 18.72 33.23
N PHE A 939 25.62 19.06 32.90
CA PHE A 939 24.59 19.40 33.88
C PHE A 939 24.05 18.13 34.54
N ALA A 940 23.77 18.22 35.83
CA ALA A 940 23.24 17.14 36.63
C ALA A 940 21.83 16.76 36.15
N ASP A 941 21.71 15.63 35.47
CA ASP A 941 20.42 15.04 35.08
C ASP A 941 19.78 14.34 36.29
N GLU A 942 18.51 13.96 36.21
CA GLU A 942 17.84 13.22 37.28
C GLU A 942 17.16 11.97 36.72
N ILE A 943 17.38 10.83 37.36
CA ILE A 943 16.61 9.62 37.07
C ILE A 943 15.28 9.76 37.81
N LEU A 944 14.21 10.03 37.06
CA LEU A 944 12.87 10.22 37.60
C LEU A 944 12.28 8.88 38.05
N TYR A 945 12.50 7.83 37.26
CA TYR A 945 11.90 6.52 37.48
C TYR A 945 12.70 5.41 36.77
N ILE A 946 12.73 4.21 37.38
CA ILE A 946 13.21 2.97 36.75
C ILE A 946 12.16 1.87 36.98
N ALA A 947 11.64 1.29 35.90
CA ALA A 947 10.81 0.08 35.93
C ALA A 947 11.57 -1.10 35.36
N GLU A 948 11.42 -2.26 36.00
CA GLU A 948 11.79 -3.55 35.40
C GLU A 948 10.50 -4.31 35.11
N ASN A 949 10.22 -4.54 33.82
CA ASN A 949 9.03 -5.23 33.38
C ASN A 949 9.39 -6.54 32.68
N PRO A 950 8.65 -7.64 32.90
CA PRO A 950 8.75 -8.80 32.03
C PRO A 950 8.32 -8.41 30.61
N GLY A 951 8.93 -9.00 29.60
CA GLY A 951 8.57 -8.70 28.21
C GLY A 951 7.14 -9.11 27.90
N GLU A 952 6.28 -8.12 27.62
CA GLU A 952 4.95 -8.37 27.06
C GLU A 952 5.07 -8.58 25.54
N TYR A 953 4.80 -9.80 25.07
CA TYR A 953 4.64 -10.07 23.64
C TYR A 953 3.33 -9.46 23.15
N SER A 954 3.39 -8.20 22.73
CA SER A 954 2.28 -7.60 21.99
C SER A 954 2.20 -8.24 20.61
N THR A 955 1.45 -9.34 20.51
CA THR A 955 0.79 -9.71 19.26
C THR A 955 -0.06 -8.53 18.81
N GLN A 956 -0.22 -8.36 17.49
CA GLN A 956 -1.44 -7.77 16.95
C GLN A 956 -2.64 -8.48 17.58
N ASN A 957 -3.08 -7.95 18.70
CA ASN A 957 -4.36 -8.16 19.26
C ASN A 957 -4.89 -6.75 19.38
N LEU A 958 -5.64 -6.37 18.35
CA LEU A 958 -6.93 -5.73 18.59
C LEU A 958 -7.64 -6.54 19.69
N GLN A 959 -7.27 -6.33 20.96
CA GLN A 959 -8.19 -6.57 22.05
C GLN A 959 -9.12 -5.36 22.04
N SER A 960 -9.99 -5.33 21.04
CA SER A 960 -11.28 -4.71 21.24
C SER A 960 -11.84 -5.28 22.52
N TYR A 961 -12.47 -4.44 23.33
CA TYR A 961 -13.22 -4.87 24.51
C TYR A 961 -14.16 -6.05 24.16
N ARG A 962 -14.62 -6.12 22.90
CA ARG A 962 -15.32 -7.27 22.30
C ARG A 962 -14.60 -8.63 22.41
N LYS A 963 -13.28 -8.71 22.20
CA LYS A 963 -12.53 -9.97 22.33
C LYS A 963 -12.38 -10.39 23.80
N LYS A 964 -12.19 -9.44 24.73
CA LYS A 964 -12.13 -9.72 26.18
C LYS A 964 -13.46 -10.27 26.70
N VAL A 965 -14.56 -9.64 26.33
CA VAL A 965 -15.92 -10.09 26.66
C VAL A 965 -16.20 -11.47 26.07
N ASN A 966 -15.87 -11.70 24.78
CA ASN A 966 -16.11 -12.98 24.13
C ASN A 966 -15.31 -14.13 24.75
N THR A 967 -14.03 -13.91 25.07
CA THR A 967 -13.18 -14.92 25.72
C THR A 967 -13.69 -15.22 27.13
N TYR A 968 -14.00 -14.19 27.92
CA TYR A 968 -14.51 -14.37 29.28
C TYR A 968 -15.79 -15.20 29.30
N LEU A 969 -16.77 -14.89 28.44
CA LEU A 969 -18.03 -15.61 28.38
C LEU A 969 -17.87 -17.07 27.92
N ARG A 970 -16.88 -17.36 27.07
CA ARG A 970 -16.56 -18.73 26.63
C ARG A 970 -15.84 -19.54 27.69
N GLU A 971 -14.98 -18.92 28.49
CA GLU A 971 -14.23 -19.60 29.56
C GLU A 971 -15.05 -19.78 30.84
N ASN A 972 -16.03 -18.90 31.09
CA ASN A 972 -16.84 -18.88 32.32
C ASN A 972 -18.29 -19.35 32.07
N GLN A 973 -18.48 -20.39 31.26
CA GLN A 973 -19.82 -20.93 30.96
C GLN A 973 -20.52 -21.54 32.17
N ASP A 974 -19.77 -21.93 33.20
CA ASP A 974 -20.28 -22.46 34.47
C ASP A 974 -20.76 -21.36 35.43
N HIS A 975 -20.49 -20.08 35.12
CA HIS A 975 -21.00 -18.96 35.90
C HIS A 975 -22.53 -18.95 35.86
N ILE A 976 -23.18 -18.80 37.01
CA ILE A 976 -24.63 -19.01 37.18
C ILE A 976 -25.47 -18.27 36.14
N SER A 977 -25.15 -17.01 35.85
CA SER A 977 -25.88 -16.19 34.87
C SER A 977 -25.64 -16.63 33.41
N VAL A 978 -24.43 -17.05 33.06
CA VAL A 978 -24.09 -17.55 31.71
C VAL A 978 -24.68 -18.94 31.51
N TYR A 979 -24.56 -19.80 32.52
CA TYR A 979 -25.14 -21.14 32.57
C TYR A 979 -26.65 -21.11 32.37
N LYS A 980 -27.38 -20.22 33.07
CA LYS A 980 -28.84 -20.08 32.92
C LYS A 980 -29.23 -19.69 31.50
N LEU A 981 -28.55 -18.71 30.91
CA LEU A 981 -28.81 -18.25 29.54
C LEU A 981 -28.53 -19.34 28.50
N LYS A 982 -27.45 -20.11 28.67
CA LYS A 982 -27.08 -21.24 27.81
C LYS A 982 -28.10 -22.37 27.90
N ASN A 983 -28.64 -22.67 29.09
CA ASN A 983 -29.58 -23.78 29.31
C ASN A 983 -31.06 -23.38 29.17
N ASN A 984 -31.36 -22.27 28.49
CA ASN A 984 -32.72 -21.77 28.28
C ASN A 984 -33.53 -21.49 29.57
N VAL A 985 -32.85 -21.14 30.67
CA VAL A 985 -33.48 -20.80 31.96
C VAL A 985 -33.55 -19.28 32.12
N GLN A 986 -34.70 -18.76 32.55
CA GLN A 986 -34.90 -17.33 32.74
C GLN A 986 -34.01 -16.77 33.88
N LEU A 987 -33.43 -15.58 33.66
CA LEU A 987 -32.60 -14.90 34.65
C LEU A 987 -33.42 -14.23 35.76
N SER A 988 -32.87 -14.15 36.97
CA SER A 988 -33.39 -13.28 38.03
C SER A 988 -32.70 -11.90 38.01
N LYS A 989 -33.28 -10.90 38.68
CA LYS A 989 -32.68 -9.54 38.79
C LYS A 989 -31.28 -9.57 39.40
N THR A 990 -31.02 -10.46 40.35
CA THR A 990 -29.70 -10.63 40.97
C THR A 990 -28.68 -11.27 40.03
N ASP A 991 -29.10 -12.19 39.17
CA ASP A 991 -28.21 -12.82 38.17
C ASP A 991 -27.78 -11.80 37.10
N PHE A 992 -28.71 -10.92 36.69
CA PHE A 992 -28.44 -9.87 35.70
C PHE A 992 -27.48 -8.81 36.25
N ALA A 993 -27.70 -8.32 37.47
CA ALA A 993 -26.81 -7.35 38.12
C ALA A 993 -25.38 -7.89 38.32
N SER A 994 -25.25 -9.20 38.62
CA SER A 994 -23.94 -9.85 38.69
C SER A 994 -23.22 -9.84 37.34
N LEU A 995 -23.95 -10.07 36.25
CA LEU A 995 -23.37 -10.11 34.90
C LEU A 995 -23.02 -8.69 34.40
N GLU A 996 -23.79 -7.67 34.78
CA GLU A 996 -23.44 -6.25 34.58
C GLU A 996 -22.16 -5.88 35.35
N GLN A 997 -22.05 -6.28 36.62
CA GLN A 997 -20.89 -5.96 37.44
C GLN A 997 -19.60 -6.51 36.84
N ILE A 998 -19.63 -7.75 36.37
CA ILE A 998 -18.49 -8.43 35.76
C ILE A 998 -18.08 -7.74 34.45
N LEU A 999 -19.03 -7.47 33.55
CA LEU A 999 -18.71 -6.93 32.23
C LEU A 999 -18.36 -5.43 32.24
N TRP A 1000 -18.90 -4.67 33.20
CA TRP A 1000 -18.72 -3.21 33.26
C TRP A 1000 -17.84 -2.70 34.41
N ASN A 1001 -17.39 -3.55 35.34
CA ASN A 1001 -16.44 -3.14 36.37
C ASN A 1001 -15.20 -4.03 36.45
N GLU A 1002 -15.27 -5.30 36.02
CA GLU A 1002 -14.11 -6.21 36.08
C GLU A 1002 -13.38 -6.33 34.74
N ILE A 1003 -14.11 -6.36 33.62
CA ILE A 1003 -13.54 -6.64 32.28
C ILE A 1003 -13.32 -5.36 31.45
N GLY A 1004 -14.08 -4.31 31.70
CA GLY A 1004 -13.98 -2.97 31.09
C GLY A 1004 -15.13 -2.09 31.55
N THR A 1005 -15.48 -1.01 30.85
CA THR A 1005 -16.53 -0.07 31.28
C THR A 1005 -17.83 -0.17 30.48
N ARG A 1006 -18.91 0.43 31.01
CA ARG A 1006 -20.18 0.55 30.28
C ARG A 1006 -20.06 1.38 29.00
N GLU A 1007 -19.24 2.41 28.99
CA GLU A 1007 -19.00 3.25 27.81
C GLU A 1007 -18.26 2.49 26.71
N GLU A 1008 -17.32 1.61 27.10
CA GLU A 1008 -16.63 0.70 26.17
C GLU A 1008 -17.59 -0.34 25.59
N TYR A 1009 -18.54 -0.83 26.40
CA TYR A 1009 -19.61 -1.72 25.94
C TYR A 1009 -20.50 -1.06 24.89
N GLU A 1010 -20.99 0.15 25.17
CA GLU A 1010 -21.87 0.90 24.25
C GLU A 1010 -21.11 1.29 22.95
N ARG A 1011 -19.81 1.57 23.03
CA ARG A 1011 -18.96 1.85 21.86
C ARG A 1011 -18.80 0.63 20.94
N GLU A 1012 -18.58 -0.56 21.51
CA GLU A 1012 -18.22 -1.76 20.74
C GLU A 1012 -19.42 -2.62 20.30
N PHE A 1013 -20.48 -2.64 21.11
CA PHE A 1013 -21.67 -3.47 20.90
C PHE A 1013 -22.95 -2.66 20.65
N GLY A 1014 -22.86 -1.33 20.63
CA GLY A 1014 -23.99 -0.43 20.40
C GLY A 1014 -25.10 -0.61 21.44
N ASN A 1015 -26.35 -0.64 20.98
CA ASN A 1015 -27.53 -0.84 21.83
C ASN A 1015 -27.89 -2.33 22.05
N THR A 1016 -26.97 -3.27 21.82
CA THR A 1016 -27.26 -4.70 21.96
C THR A 1016 -27.48 -5.07 23.44
N PRO A 1017 -28.66 -5.62 23.82
CA PRO A 1017 -28.91 -6.06 25.19
C PRO A 1017 -27.91 -7.12 25.66
N LEU A 1018 -27.47 -6.99 26.92
CA LEU A 1018 -26.40 -7.80 27.52
C LEU A 1018 -26.68 -9.31 27.44
N THR A 1019 -27.92 -9.73 27.69
CA THR A 1019 -28.34 -11.13 27.65
C THR A 1019 -28.35 -11.72 26.24
N ILE A 1020 -28.62 -10.90 25.23
CA ILE A 1020 -28.60 -11.29 23.81
C ILE A 1020 -27.16 -11.50 23.38
N LEU A 1021 -26.24 -10.62 23.79
CA LEU A 1021 -24.82 -10.78 23.52
C LEU A 1021 -24.27 -12.08 24.09
N VAL A 1022 -24.59 -12.40 25.35
CA VAL A 1022 -24.15 -13.66 25.97
C VAL A 1022 -24.62 -14.88 25.18
N ARG A 1023 -25.89 -14.87 24.71
CA ARG A 1023 -26.43 -15.94 23.87
C ARG A 1023 -25.76 -16.04 22.50
N GLN A 1024 -25.41 -14.92 21.86
CA GLN A 1024 -24.68 -14.92 20.58
C GLN A 1024 -23.28 -15.52 20.71
N VAL A 1025 -22.64 -15.31 21.85
CA VAL A 1025 -21.24 -15.71 22.07
C VAL A 1025 -21.12 -17.16 22.52
N VAL A 1026 -22.03 -17.61 23.40
CA VAL A 1026 -21.97 -18.94 24.04
C VAL A 1026 -22.87 -19.97 23.36
N GLY A 1027 -23.89 -19.54 22.62
CA GLY A 1027 -24.88 -20.40 21.99
C GLY A 1027 -25.92 -20.95 22.98
N LEU A 1028 -26.78 -21.86 22.49
CA LEU A 1028 -27.78 -22.56 23.30
C LEU A 1028 -27.32 -24.00 23.55
N ASP A 1029 -27.54 -24.52 24.75
CA ASP A 1029 -27.22 -25.92 25.05
C ASP A 1029 -28.06 -26.88 24.20
N HIS A 1030 -27.39 -27.85 23.60
CA HIS A 1030 -28.02 -28.81 22.69
C HIS A 1030 -29.11 -29.63 23.38
N LYS A 1031 -28.96 -29.98 24.66
CA LYS A 1031 -29.99 -30.71 25.40
C LYS A 1031 -31.17 -29.79 25.69
N ALA A 1032 -30.94 -28.56 26.14
CA ALA A 1032 -31.99 -27.58 26.39
C ALA A 1032 -32.81 -27.24 25.13
N ALA A 1033 -32.14 -27.14 23.97
CA ALA A 1033 -32.79 -26.93 22.69
C ALA A 1033 -33.65 -28.13 22.27
N ASN A 1034 -33.12 -29.35 22.39
CA ASN A 1034 -33.90 -30.57 22.10
C ASN A 1034 -35.07 -30.77 23.05
N ASP A 1035 -34.91 -30.45 24.34
CA ASP A 1035 -35.99 -30.54 25.32
C ASP A 1035 -37.13 -29.57 24.97
N ALA A 1036 -36.80 -28.35 24.51
CA ALA A 1036 -37.78 -27.36 24.07
C ALA A 1036 -38.56 -27.78 22.80
N PHE A 1037 -37.92 -28.54 21.89
CA PHE A 1037 -38.56 -29.07 20.68
C PHE A 1037 -38.94 -30.56 20.78
N SER A 1038 -38.87 -31.14 21.99
CA SER A 1038 -39.01 -32.59 22.19
C SER A 1038 -40.39 -33.13 21.79
N GLU A 1039 -41.45 -32.32 21.93
CA GLU A 1039 -42.80 -32.65 21.49
C GLU A 1039 -42.86 -32.83 19.96
N PHE A 1040 -42.11 -32.03 19.19
CA PHE A 1040 -42.07 -32.12 17.73
C PHE A 1040 -41.11 -33.20 17.24
N ILE A 1041 -39.97 -33.37 17.91
CA ILE A 1041 -38.96 -34.36 17.51
C ILE A 1041 -39.48 -35.80 17.74
N ASN A 1042 -40.36 -36.01 18.71
CA ASN A 1042 -40.92 -37.32 19.06
C ASN A 1042 -42.34 -37.55 18.52
N ASP A 1043 -42.91 -36.64 17.72
CA ASP A 1043 -44.23 -36.85 17.10
C ASP A 1043 -44.11 -37.88 15.96
N GLU A 1044 -44.67 -39.07 16.18
CA GLU A 1044 -44.65 -40.19 15.22
C GLU A 1044 -45.36 -39.88 13.89
N ASN A 1045 -46.08 -38.76 13.79
CA ASN A 1045 -46.80 -38.34 12.59
C ASN A 1045 -46.00 -37.41 11.66
N LEU A 1046 -44.78 -37.00 12.01
CA LEU A 1046 -43.95 -36.17 11.14
C LEU A 1046 -43.18 -36.98 10.10
N ASP A 1047 -43.11 -36.47 8.88
CA ASP A 1047 -42.31 -37.06 7.82
C ASP A 1047 -40.82 -36.69 7.93
N SER A 1048 -39.99 -37.39 7.15
CA SER A 1048 -38.53 -37.19 7.17
C SER A 1048 -38.05 -35.77 6.85
N LYS A 1049 -38.81 -35.00 6.05
CA LYS A 1049 -38.46 -33.61 5.70
C LYS A 1049 -38.84 -32.66 6.82
N GLN A 1050 -40.00 -32.86 7.44
CA GLN A 1050 -40.46 -32.11 8.61
C GLN A 1050 -39.51 -32.31 9.80
N ILE A 1051 -39.10 -33.55 10.09
CA ILE A 1051 -38.12 -33.84 11.16
C ILE A 1051 -36.77 -33.17 10.87
N ARG A 1052 -36.31 -33.22 9.62
CA ARG A 1052 -35.06 -32.56 9.21
C ARG A 1052 -35.15 -31.06 9.39
N PHE A 1053 -36.28 -30.44 9.03
CA PHE A 1053 -36.51 -29.00 9.20
C PHE A 1053 -36.45 -28.58 10.67
N VAL A 1054 -37.13 -29.31 11.57
CA VAL A 1054 -37.08 -29.04 13.02
C VAL A 1054 -35.66 -29.21 13.58
N LYS A 1055 -34.93 -30.25 13.15
CA LYS A 1055 -33.53 -30.43 13.55
C LYS A 1055 -32.64 -29.27 13.10
N THR A 1056 -32.82 -28.77 11.88
CA THR A 1056 -32.09 -27.60 11.40
C THR A 1056 -32.41 -26.34 12.22
N ILE A 1057 -33.63 -26.20 12.76
CA ILE A 1057 -33.97 -25.11 13.69
C ILE A 1057 -33.19 -25.27 15.01
N VAL A 1058 -33.13 -26.49 15.54
CA VAL A 1058 -32.35 -26.79 16.76
C VAL A 1058 -30.87 -26.48 16.54
N ASP A 1059 -30.27 -26.94 15.44
CA ASP A 1059 -28.86 -26.71 15.12
C ASP A 1059 -28.55 -25.20 15.01
N TYR A 1060 -29.46 -24.46 14.35
CA TYR A 1060 -29.33 -23.00 14.23
C TYR A 1060 -29.37 -22.31 15.60
N LEU A 1061 -30.29 -22.71 16.49
CA LEU A 1061 -30.40 -22.13 17.83
C LEU A 1061 -29.23 -22.51 18.72
N VAL A 1062 -28.64 -23.70 18.55
CA VAL A 1062 -27.44 -24.13 19.28
C VAL A 1062 -26.24 -23.26 18.93
N ILE A 1063 -26.07 -22.94 17.64
CA ILE A 1063 -24.93 -22.14 17.16
C ILE A 1063 -25.12 -20.65 17.45
N ASN A 1064 -26.29 -20.09 17.16
CA ASN A 1064 -26.53 -18.65 17.21
C ASN A 1064 -27.17 -18.17 18.53
N GLY A 1065 -27.64 -19.10 19.38
CA GLY A 1065 -28.23 -18.85 20.70
C GLY A 1065 -29.67 -18.31 20.69
N HIS A 1066 -30.12 -17.69 19.59
CA HIS A 1066 -31.46 -17.13 19.44
C HIS A 1066 -31.86 -17.04 17.96
N MET A 1067 -33.13 -16.70 17.69
CA MET A 1067 -33.64 -16.45 16.35
C MET A 1067 -34.65 -15.29 16.38
N LEU A 1068 -34.13 -14.06 16.44
CA LEU A 1068 -34.96 -12.84 16.59
C LEU A 1068 -35.64 -12.43 15.29
N ASP A 1069 -34.89 -12.51 14.19
CA ASP A 1069 -35.44 -12.38 12.86
C ASP A 1069 -35.89 -13.76 12.36
N LYS A 1070 -37.19 -13.88 12.09
CA LYS A 1070 -37.82 -15.11 11.60
C LYS A 1070 -37.71 -15.24 10.08
N SER A 1071 -37.23 -14.20 9.39
CA SER A 1071 -36.93 -14.24 7.95
C SER A 1071 -35.89 -15.30 7.60
N VAL A 1072 -34.99 -15.63 8.54
CA VAL A 1072 -33.95 -16.66 8.41
C VAL A 1072 -34.54 -18.05 8.09
N LEU A 1073 -35.78 -18.32 8.51
CA LEU A 1073 -36.48 -19.57 8.15
C LEU A 1073 -36.84 -19.65 6.65
N GLN A 1074 -36.64 -18.57 5.88
CA GLN A 1074 -36.81 -18.48 4.43
C GLN A 1074 -35.47 -18.47 3.67
N GLU A 1075 -34.34 -18.50 4.38
CA GLU A 1075 -32.98 -18.52 3.83
C GLU A 1075 -32.36 -19.93 3.94
N ASP A 1076 -31.24 -20.17 3.25
CA ASP A 1076 -30.49 -21.42 3.42
C ASP A 1076 -29.86 -21.50 4.83
N PRO A 1077 -29.85 -22.67 5.50
CA PRO A 1077 -30.15 -24.01 4.98
C PRO A 1077 -31.64 -24.42 4.99
N PHE A 1078 -32.55 -23.58 5.50
CA PHE A 1078 -33.98 -23.90 5.62
C PHE A 1078 -34.70 -23.95 4.27
N GLN A 1079 -34.38 -23.00 3.36
CA GLN A 1079 -34.94 -22.92 2.02
C GLN A 1079 -34.71 -24.20 1.21
N SER A 1080 -33.52 -24.81 1.33
CA SER A 1080 -33.19 -26.09 0.68
C SER A 1080 -34.08 -27.27 1.08
N ILE A 1081 -34.74 -27.22 2.25
CA ILE A 1081 -35.61 -28.28 2.77
C ILE A 1081 -37.07 -28.06 2.37
N GLY A 1082 -37.50 -26.79 2.30
CA GLY A 1082 -38.85 -26.34 1.96
C GLY A 1082 -39.34 -25.25 2.91
N SER A 1083 -40.35 -24.45 2.53
CA SER A 1083 -40.85 -23.39 3.42
C SER A 1083 -41.65 -23.96 4.59
N ILE A 1084 -41.60 -23.30 5.75
CA ILE A 1084 -42.33 -23.74 6.96
C ILE A 1084 -43.84 -23.87 6.72
N THR A 1085 -44.41 -23.04 5.84
CA THR A 1085 -45.84 -23.06 5.47
C THR A 1085 -46.21 -24.15 4.49
N GLU A 1086 -45.25 -24.66 3.70
CA GLU A 1086 -45.45 -25.83 2.84
C GLU A 1086 -45.26 -27.13 3.62
N LEU A 1087 -44.32 -27.13 4.57
CA LEU A 1087 -43.98 -28.32 5.34
C LEU A 1087 -44.94 -28.58 6.50
N PHE A 1088 -45.50 -27.56 7.14
CA PHE A 1088 -46.39 -27.73 8.30
C PHE A 1088 -47.76 -27.09 8.07
N PRO A 1089 -48.86 -27.72 8.53
CA PRO A 1089 -50.16 -27.07 8.63
C PRO A 1089 -50.05 -25.79 9.47
N MET A 1090 -50.85 -24.76 9.13
CA MET A 1090 -50.72 -23.42 9.71
C MET A 1090 -50.80 -23.39 11.25
N GLU A 1091 -51.53 -24.31 11.86
CA GLU A 1091 -51.60 -24.45 13.33
C GLU A 1091 -50.27 -24.96 13.91
N ARG A 1092 -49.71 -26.05 13.38
CA ARG A 1092 -48.41 -26.59 13.80
C ARG A 1092 -47.24 -25.64 13.52
N ALA A 1093 -47.26 -24.93 12.39
CA ALA A 1093 -46.26 -23.92 12.08
C ALA A 1093 -46.26 -22.78 13.14
N ARG A 1094 -47.44 -22.37 13.62
CA ARG A 1094 -47.55 -21.37 14.69
C ARG A 1094 -47.03 -21.89 16.02
N GLU A 1095 -47.23 -23.17 16.34
CA GLU A 1095 -46.71 -23.77 17.56
C GLU A 1095 -45.17 -23.81 17.54
N ILE A 1096 -44.54 -24.20 16.43
CA ILE A 1096 -43.07 -24.17 16.28
C ILE A 1096 -42.52 -22.75 16.47
N VAL A 1097 -43.17 -21.76 15.85
CA VAL A 1097 -42.78 -20.35 16.02
C VAL A 1097 -43.00 -19.89 17.47
N SER A 1098 -44.03 -20.38 18.16
CA SER A 1098 -44.27 -20.05 19.57
C SER A 1098 -43.19 -20.60 20.52
N VAL A 1099 -42.60 -21.76 20.20
CA VAL A 1099 -41.46 -22.31 20.94
C VAL A 1099 -40.21 -21.45 20.72
N ILE A 1100 -39.95 -21.03 19.47
CA ILE A 1100 -38.88 -20.08 19.15
C ILE A 1100 -39.07 -18.77 19.92
N ASP A 1101 -40.30 -18.26 19.97
CA ASP A 1101 -40.64 -17.05 20.72
C ASP A 1101 -40.42 -17.23 22.22
N SER A 1102 -40.75 -18.38 22.79
CA SER A 1102 -40.46 -18.68 24.20
C SER A 1102 -38.96 -18.73 24.49
N ILE A 1103 -38.16 -19.32 23.58
CA ILE A 1103 -36.70 -19.38 23.71
C ILE A 1103 -36.09 -17.97 23.62
N ASN A 1104 -36.58 -17.13 22.71
CA ASN A 1104 -36.15 -15.74 22.58
C ASN A 1104 -36.56 -14.91 23.80
N LYS A 1105 -37.79 -15.12 24.31
CA LYS A 1105 -38.30 -14.44 25.51
C LYS A 1105 -37.44 -14.72 26.74
N ASN A 1106 -37.00 -15.96 26.92
CA ASN A 1106 -36.08 -16.34 28.00
C ASN A 1106 -34.69 -15.68 27.87
N ALA A 1107 -34.32 -15.19 26.69
CA ALA A 1107 -33.10 -14.40 26.48
C ALA A 1107 -33.31 -12.90 26.69
N MET A 1108 -34.54 -12.38 26.66
CA MET A 1108 -34.82 -10.95 26.75
C MET A 1108 -35.41 -10.51 28.09
N GLU A 1109 -36.20 -11.35 28.74
CA GLU A 1109 -36.94 -11.01 29.96
C GLU A 1109 -36.38 -11.71 31.19
N PHE A 1110 -36.32 -11.01 32.32
CA PHE A 1110 -35.95 -11.57 33.63
C PHE A 1110 -37.17 -11.65 34.56
N VAL A 1111 -37.13 -12.59 35.51
CA VAL A 1111 -38.23 -12.82 36.45
C VAL A 1111 -38.47 -11.56 37.30
N GLY A 1112 -39.67 -10.97 37.15
CA GLY A 1112 -40.09 -9.75 37.84
C GLY A 1112 -39.74 -8.43 37.14
N ALA A 1113 -39.39 -8.47 35.85
CA ALA A 1113 -39.27 -7.30 34.96
C ALA A 1113 -40.61 -6.59 34.74
#